data_AF-A0AA39L7F6-F1
#
_entry.id   AF-A0AA39L7F6-F1
#
_cell.length_a   1.000
_cell.length_b   1.000
_cell.length_c   1.000
_cell.angle_alpha   90.00
_cell.angle_beta   90.00
_cell.angle_gamma   90.00
#
_symmetry.space_group_name_H-M   'P 1'
#
loop_
_entity.id
_entity.type
_entity.pdbx_description
1 polymer ?
#
loop_
_entity_poly.entity_id
_entity_poly.type
_entity_poly.pdbx_seq_one_letter_code
_entity_poly.pdbx_strand_id
1 'polypeptide(L)'
;MAVISSSTDGAHVQHPIHLLEQRARNGHVRPFAVIPKSKNLSEGFTEVTYEILANAVNRACWWLEDVTGGPKPGTRFSWSGPNDLRYILLLLAAMKCRYQILLPSPRNSEEYQRAIFDAAGVKFALGTKATLARLRAPLDGLSIELVEGLTLEQLLSAEPVPAYPFDFTFDQVKQETPLILHTSGSTGPPKPIPLPLEGLTTIALTDLVPGPRERKMQALLEHNRLFCGFPPFHAAGCLTYGMYPILCDFSVVWGPSDRPLNAALAEEAIKVSGAECTLLPPSVLEDMAKTPSGLSLLSTLKFAVYGGGPLHPDIGPKIANVTRLHTLWGSTETLLVPVLIPDGEEWNYIELDPQVGYTFEHVQENLYQFNIKRVPEFVDVQPVFLMMPDIDEWSTGDLVSPHPTKPNLWSVIGRMDDLIVLSSGEKFNPAPGEAVIRTSPLVSTCILVGRARPQAILLVERNAETTKDMTTQQVKDALWPVVEEMNKIMATQGQVTPDHILVAPLGTEFPRTPKGTVRRKQTEEMFERDLDEVSALKRTGGREHTRNGHGHSNGNGHVDEDQPTDIAQAVRRAVYHVCRISDIGDDEDLFEYGLDSIQAQQISAALGKISDLWPEDSTTGTGIIYSKPTIRGLIETVAPDNGQQNGDGGNDMEALIGKYTSDLPQPLASDEPAYGMTVAITGSTGNLGCNMLNDLIRHPDVTEIICLNRAAGGKEAQDAAFSRSKLTQEPLGDTVVSHFKVDLSDNFLGLTPIQYATLQRKVDVLIHNAWQLDFLRTVKAFEKTHIAGVRRLVDLAASSHRDMRIVFISSIGTIGGTDPKVMQAVPEEILGPKVVPGGNGYSQSKYVSEKILVEAAATSKVKSAIVRVGQIAGPIGDAKGTWSTTDWFPRMMASAKIIRSLPDSLGIGNAVDWVPVNTVSQVVTDIVDATKKTEAELNVFHINNPHTIPWSELAPEVARSMGKDVRLISLKEWIAELRSAIQEKGAGVLPVEGLLPWLEGICDVGETATLAVDKTVSLSPALAAPGRVQVPWIERWMQDWVL
;
A
#
# COMPACT_ATOMS: atom_id res chain seq x y z
N MET A 1 -44.16 -5.35 6.99
CA MET A 1 -44.09 -5.08 8.45
C MET A 1 -44.34 -6.36 9.27
N ALA A 2 -43.44 -7.34 9.25
CA ALA A 2 -43.66 -8.58 10.03
C ALA A 2 -42.45 -9.06 10.85
N VAL A 3 -41.29 -8.40 10.78
CA VAL A 3 -40.08 -8.89 11.48
C VAL A 3 -39.81 -8.16 12.79
N ILE A 4 -40.32 -6.95 12.97
CA ILE A 4 -40.21 -6.17 14.19
C ILE A 4 -41.63 -5.82 14.66
N SER A 5 -42.06 -6.35 15.80
CA SER A 5 -43.26 -5.83 16.47
C SER A 5 -42.88 -4.56 17.23
N SER A 6 -43.46 -3.42 16.86
CA SER A 6 -43.33 -2.17 17.64
C SER A 6 -44.16 -2.31 18.93
N SER A 7 -43.57 -2.89 19.96
CA SER A 7 -44.04 -2.74 21.33
C SER A 7 -43.13 -1.76 22.05
N THR A 8 -43.63 -1.13 23.10
CA THR A 8 -42.95 -0.10 23.90
C THR A 8 -41.65 -0.56 24.58
N ASP A 9 -41.29 -1.84 24.46
CA ASP A 9 -40.18 -2.49 25.18
C ASP A 9 -38.97 -2.90 24.30
N GLY A 10 -38.95 -2.53 23.01
CA GLY A 10 -37.82 -2.79 22.10
C GLY A 10 -38.18 -3.54 20.81
N ALA A 11 -37.25 -3.58 19.86
CA ALA A 11 -37.42 -4.28 18.59
C ALA A 11 -37.22 -5.80 18.77
N HIS A 12 -38.30 -6.58 18.74
CA HIS A 12 -38.21 -8.05 18.82
C HIS A 12 -38.16 -8.69 17.42
N VAL A 13 -37.08 -9.43 17.13
CA VAL A 13 -36.94 -10.24 15.91
C VAL A 13 -37.69 -11.56 16.07
N GLN A 14 -38.59 -11.86 15.13
CA GLN A 14 -39.23 -13.18 15.08
C GLN A 14 -38.26 -14.25 14.56
N HIS A 15 -38.29 -15.44 15.16
CA HIS A 15 -37.46 -16.56 14.69
C HIS A 15 -37.78 -16.91 13.22
N PRO A 16 -36.78 -17.10 12.34
CA PRO A 16 -37.00 -17.38 10.92
C PRO A 16 -37.92 -18.58 10.63
N ILE A 17 -37.84 -19.65 11.43
CA ILE A 17 -38.73 -20.82 11.30
C ILE A 17 -40.20 -20.47 11.60
N HIS A 18 -40.46 -19.65 12.63
CA HIS A 18 -41.83 -19.21 12.94
C HIS A 18 -42.38 -18.34 11.81
N LEU A 19 -41.55 -17.46 11.24
CA LEU A 19 -41.94 -16.61 10.13
C LEU A 19 -42.21 -17.42 8.85
N LEU A 20 -41.38 -18.42 8.56
CA LEU A 20 -41.59 -19.40 7.48
C LEU A 20 -42.94 -20.11 7.65
N GLU A 21 -43.21 -20.69 8.81
CA GLU A 21 -44.45 -21.44 9.07
C GLU A 21 -45.69 -20.56 9.09
N GLN A 22 -45.56 -19.31 9.53
CA GLN A 22 -46.63 -18.33 9.45
C GLN A 22 -46.95 -17.98 7.99
N ARG A 23 -45.94 -17.74 7.15
CA ARG A 23 -46.13 -17.48 5.72
C ARG A 23 -46.73 -18.68 4.98
N ALA A 24 -46.31 -19.90 5.35
CA ALA A 24 -46.88 -21.13 4.82
C ALA A 24 -48.38 -21.27 5.17
N ARG A 25 -48.73 -21.13 6.45
CA ARG A 25 -50.12 -21.24 6.93
C ARG A 25 -51.04 -20.17 6.37
N ASN A 26 -50.52 -18.96 6.16
CA ASN A 26 -51.31 -17.83 5.67
C ASN A 26 -51.44 -17.78 4.14
N GLY A 27 -50.88 -18.73 3.40
CA GLY A 27 -50.92 -18.75 1.94
C GLY A 27 -50.22 -17.54 1.33
N HIS A 28 -49.01 -17.22 1.80
CA HIS A 28 -48.25 -16.06 1.32
C HIS A 28 -48.08 -16.10 -0.21
N VAL A 29 -48.49 -15.02 -0.88
CA VAL A 29 -48.65 -14.98 -2.35
C VAL A 29 -47.32 -15.11 -3.09
N ARG A 30 -46.27 -14.45 -2.58
CA ARG A 30 -44.95 -14.46 -3.23
C ARG A 30 -44.23 -15.77 -2.92
N PRO A 31 -43.69 -16.48 -3.92
CA PRO A 31 -42.93 -17.69 -3.66
C PRO A 31 -41.61 -17.38 -2.93
N PHE A 32 -41.10 -18.35 -2.20
CA PHE A 32 -39.79 -18.23 -1.54
C PHE A 32 -38.65 -18.20 -2.57
N ALA A 33 -38.68 -19.13 -3.51
CA ALA A 33 -37.66 -19.26 -4.54
C ALA A 33 -38.24 -19.62 -5.90
N VAL A 34 -37.48 -19.32 -6.95
CA VAL A 34 -37.75 -19.70 -8.32
C VAL A 34 -36.55 -20.50 -8.81
N ILE A 35 -36.76 -21.77 -9.18
CA ILE A 35 -35.69 -22.73 -9.51
C ILE A 35 -35.85 -23.27 -10.94
N PRO A 36 -34.76 -23.60 -11.65
CA PRO A 36 -34.85 -24.24 -12.97
C PRO A 36 -35.61 -25.57 -12.89
N LYS A 37 -36.48 -25.86 -13.87
CA LYS A 37 -37.16 -27.17 -13.96
C LYS A 37 -36.19 -28.30 -14.32
N SER A 38 -35.15 -27.98 -15.06
CA SER A 38 -34.10 -28.93 -15.44
C SER A 38 -32.77 -28.20 -15.67
N LYS A 39 -31.76 -28.94 -16.15
CA LYS A 39 -30.46 -28.41 -16.56
C LYS A 39 -30.54 -27.54 -17.82
N ASN A 40 -31.65 -27.62 -18.55
CA ASN A 40 -31.92 -26.86 -19.75
C ASN A 40 -32.85 -25.70 -19.40
N LEU A 41 -32.30 -24.48 -19.33
CA LEU A 41 -33.05 -23.30 -18.88
C LEU A 41 -34.22 -22.94 -19.80
N SER A 42 -34.19 -23.38 -21.07
CA SER A 42 -35.31 -23.20 -22.01
C SER A 42 -36.59 -23.95 -21.60
N GLU A 43 -36.50 -24.95 -20.72
CA GLU A 43 -37.67 -25.64 -20.15
C GLU A 43 -38.37 -24.79 -19.06
N GLY A 44 -37.75 -23.67 -18.69
CA GLY A 44 -38.29 -22.67 -17.78
C GLY A 44 -38.05 -22.98 -16.31
N PHE A 45 -38.75 -22.23 -15.46
CA PHE A 45 -38.59 -22.24 -14.01
C PHE A 45 -39.87 -22.69 -13.32
N THR A 46 -39.73 -23.20 -12.10
CA THR A 46 -40.83 -23.49 -11.20
C THR A 46 -40.69 -22.72 -9.90
N GLU A 47 -41.81 -22.37 -9.32
CA GLU A 47 -41.87 -21.64 -8.05
C GLU A 47 -41.89 -22.63 -6.88
N VAL A 48 -41.19 -22.26 -5.81
CA VAL A 48 -41.22 -22.94 -4.51
C VAL A 48 -41.94 -22.02 -3.54
N THR A 49 -43.18 -22.36 -3.20
CA THR A 49 -43.99 -21.60 -2.23
C THR A 49 -43.51 -21.83 -0.81
N TYR A 50 -43.95 -20.98 0.13
CA TYR A 50 -43.67 -21.19 1.57
C TYR A 50 -44.26 -22.49 2.12
N GLU A 51 -45.38 -22.96 1.55
CA GLU A 51 -45.98 -24.26 1.89
C GLU A 51 -45.08 -25.43 1.47
N ILE A 52 -44.60 -25.43 0.22
CA ILE A 52 -43.65 -26.44 -0.28
C ILE A 52 -42.36 -26.40 0.55
N LEU A 53 -41.85 -25.20 0.84
CA LEU A 53 -40.64 -25.02 1.65
C LEU A 53 -40.83 -25.59 3.07
N ALA A 54 -41.92 -25.27 3.76
CA ALA A 54 -42.19 -25.75 5.10
C ALA A 54 -42.31 -27.28 5.15
N ASN A 55 -43.00 -27.90 4.18
CA ASN A 55 -43.09 -29.35 4.08
C ASN A 55 -41.72 -30.00 3.82
N ALA A 56 -40.92 -29.41 2.92
CA ALA A 56 -39.57 -29.89 2.62
C ALA A 56 -38.62 -29.79 3.83
N VAL A 57 -38.70 -28.70 4.60
CA VAL A 57 -37.94 -28.53 5.85
C VAL A 57 -38.36 -29.57 6.89
N ASN A 58 -39.66 -29.82 7.09
CA ASN A 58 -40.13 -30.88 7.98
C ASN A 58 -39.60 -32.26 7.55
N ARG A 59 -39.61 -32.56 6.25
CA ARG A 59 -39.07 -33.82 5.73
C ARG A 59 -37.58 -33.95 6.02
N ALA A 60 -36.82 -32.88 5.78
CA ALA A 60 -35.40 -32.84 6.09
C ALA A 60 -35.13 -33.04 7.60
N CYS A 61 -35.96 -32.48 8.49
CA CYS A 61 -35.84 -32.69 9.93
C CYS A 61 -36.01 -34.17 10.32
N TRP A 62 -37.10 -34.81 9.86
CA TRP A 62 -37.33 -36.23 10.13
C TRP A 62 -36.23 -37.13 9.57
N TRP A 63 -35.72 -36.81 8.38
CA TRP A 63 -34.61 -37.54 7.79
C TRP A 63 -33.30 -37.35 8.57
N LEU A 64 -32.96 -36.13 9.00
CA LEU A 64 -31.79 -35.89 9.83
C LEU A 64 -31.90 -36.59 11.20
N GLU A 65 -33.09 -36.66 11.77
CA GLU A 65 -33.32 -37.40 13.02
C GLU A 65 -33.09 -38.90 12.86
N ASP A 66 -33.55 -39.50 11.75
CA ASP A 66 -33.27 -40.90 11.40
C ASP A 66 -31.76 -41.15 11.23
N VAL A 67 -31.07 -40.30 10.46
CA VAL A 67 -29.62 -40.36 10.26
C VAL A 67 -28.84 -40.28 11.58
N THR A 68 -29.30 -39.44 12.51
CA THR A 68 -28.63 -39.24 13.80
C THR A 68 -29.05 -40.25 14.86
N GLY A 69 -30.03 -41.10 14.58
CA GLY A 69 -30.59 -42.08 15.52
C GLY A 69 -31.36 -41.43 16.67
N GLY A 70 -32.15 -40.39 16.39
CA GLY A 70 -32.98 -39.64 17.33
C GLY A 70 -32.54 -38.18 17.56
N PRO A 71 -33.34 -37.37 18.26
CA PRO A 71 -33.10 -35.94 18.41
C PRO A 71 -31.90 -35.66 19.31
N LYS A 72 -30.87 -35.02 18.74
CA LYS A 72 -29.60 -34.72 19.43
C LYS A 72 -29.15 -33.27 19.18
N PRO A 73 -29.74 -32.27 19.87
CA PRO A 73 -29.34 -30.87 19.73
C PRO A 73 -27.83 -30.67 19.86
N GLY A 74 -27.26 -29.78 19.05
CA GLY A 74 -25.83 -29.56 18.93
C GLY A 74 -25.09 -30.55 18.01
N THR A 75 -25.79 -31.53 17.41
CA THR A 75 -25.17 -32.42 16.43
C THR A 75 -24.64 -31.63 15.24
N ARG A 76 -23.39 -31.92 14.85
CA ARG A 76 -22.71 -31.27 13.74
C ARG A 76 -22.69 -32.18 12.52
N PHE A 77 -23.21 -31.70 11.41
CA PHE A 77 -23.16 -32.38 10.13
C PHE A 77 -22.70 -31.44 9.03
N SER A 78 -22.30 -31.96 7.88
CA SER A 78 -21.96 -31.13 6.71
C SER A 78 -22.86 -31.45 5.54
N TRP A 79 -23.03 -30.51 4.61
CA TRP A 79 -23.62 -30.80 3.29
C TRP A 79 -22.65 -30.42 2.18
N SER A 80 -22.43 -31.33 1.23
CA SER A 80 -21.69 -31.06 0.00
C SER A 80 -22.42 -31.64 -1.21
N GLY A 81 -22.80 -30.77 -2.15
CA GLY A 81 -23.57 -31.16 -3.33
C GLY A 81 -23.68 -30.07 -4.40
N PRO A 82 -24.49 -30.31 -5.44
CA PRO A 82 -24.82 -29.34 -6.49
C PRO A 82 -25.36 -28.03 -5.92
N ASN A 83 -25.13 -26.91 -6.61
CA ASN A 83 -25.56 -25.57 -6.17
C ASN A 83 -27.09 -25.42 -6.28
N ASP A 84 -27.83 -25.99 -5.34
CA ASP A 84 -29.29 -25.99 -5.32
C ASP A 84 -29.87 -25.80 -3.91
N LEU A 85 -31.20 -25.82 -3.83
CA LEU A 85 -31.98 -25.51 -2.64
C LEU A 85 -31.66 -26.38 -1.42
N ARG A 86 -31.01 -27.55 -1.59
CA ARG A 86 -30.67 -28.45 -0.48
C ARG A 86 -29.80 -27.80 0.58
N TYR A 87 -28.90 -26.89 0.18
CA TYR A 87 -28.11 -26.09 1.12
C TYR A 87 -29.00 -25.34 2.11
N ILE A 88 -30.12 -24.79 1.63
CA ILE A 88 -31.03 -23.97 2.43
C ILE A 88 -32.02 -24.83 3.20
N LEU A 89 -32.55 -25.89 2.59
CA LEU A 89 -33.44 -26.84 3.26
C LEU A 89 -32.78 -27.47 4.48
N LEU A 90 -31.51 -27.87 4.33
CA LEU A 90 -30.74 -28.47 5.43
C LEU A 90 -30.31 -27.43 6.48
N LEU A 91 -30.08 -26.17 6.10
CA LEU A 91 -29.84 -25.08 7.06
C LEU A 91 -31.09 -24.80 7.91
N LEU A 92 -32.27 -24.68 7.29
CA LEU A 92 -33.52 -24.47 8.00
C LEU A 92 -33.88 -25.67 8.86
N ALA A 93 -33.62 -26.89 8.38
CA ALA A 93 -33.77 -28.11 9.18
C ALA A 93 -32.77 -28.14 10.35
N ALA A 94 -31.52 -27.71 10.16
CA ALA A 94 -30.56 -27.59 11.24
C ALA A 94 -31.05 -26.63 12.33
N MET A 95 -31.60 -25.47 11.96
CA MET A 95 -32.21 -24.55 12.94
C MET A 95 -33.37 -25.22 13.70
N LYS A 96 -34.24 -25.91 12.98
CA LYS A 96 -35.45 -26.52 13.54
C LYS A 96 -35.15 -27.74 14.45
N CYS A 97 -34.13 -28.54 14.09
CA CYS A 97 -33.61 -29.63 14.92
C CYS A 97 -32.63 -29.16 16.01
N ARG A 98 -32.22 -27.88 16.01
CA ARG A 98 -31.15 -27.31 16.84
C ARG A 98 -29.79 -28.00 16.60
N TYR A 99 -29.52 -28.37 15.37
CA TYR A 99 -28.25 -28.94 14.88
C TYR A 99 -27.37 -27.82 14.28
N GLN A 100 -26.14 -28.17 13.90
CA GLN A 100 -25.21 -27.24 13.27
C GLN A 100 -24.74 -27.81 11.92
N ILE A 101 -24.87 -27.02 10.85
CA ILE A 101 -24.46 -27.42 9.51
C ILE A 101 -23.16 -26.73 9.08
N LEU A 102 -22.14 -27.51 8.73
CA LEU A 102 -20.97 -27.04 8.00
C LEU A 102 -21.28 -27.03 6.50
N LEU A 103 -21.04 -25.90 5.84
CA LEU A 103 -21.10 -25.78 4.37
C LEU A 103 -19.69 -25.62 3.79
N PRO A 104 -18.94 -26.72 3.60
CA PRO A 104 -17.61 -26.66 3.03
C PRO A 104 -17.71 -26.42 1.52
N SER A 105 -16.76 -25.69 0.96
CA SER A 105 -16.67 -25.63 -0.50
C SER A 105 -16.29 -26.99 -1.08
N PRO A 106 -17.01 -27.50 -2.09
CA PRO A 106 -16.61 -28.72 -2.80
C PRO A 106 -15.34 -28.55 -3.65
N ARG A 107 -14.78 -27.33 -3.72
CA ARG A 107 -13.56 -27.00 -4.48
C ARG A 107 -12.29 -26.98 -3.62
N ASN A 108 -12.41 -27.22 -2.31
CA ASN A 108 -11.25 -27.30 -1.43
C ASN A 108 -10.40 -28.54 -1.77
N SER A 109 -9.08 -28.45 -1.57
CA SER A 109 -8.18 -29.61 -1.68
C SER A 109 -8.47 -30.64 -0.58
N GLU A 110 -7.95 -31.85 -0.72
CA GLU A 110 -8.18 -32.92 0.25
C GLU A 110 -7.69 -32.55 1.66
N GLU A 111 -6.52 -31.93 1.75
CA GLU A 111 -5.94 -31.44 3.00
C GLU A 111 -6.83 -30.39 3.67
N TYR A 112 -7.36 -29.44 2.88
CA TYR A 112 -8.27 -28.41 3.37
C TYR A 112 -9.60 -29.01 3.84
N GLN A 113 -10.15 -29.99 3.11
CA GLN A 113 -11.36 -30.71 3.51
C GLN A 113 -11.14 -31.48 4.82
N ARG A 114 -10.00 -32.16 4.98
CA ARG A 114 -9.67 -32.84 6.24
C ARG A 114 -9.64 -31.85 7.40
N ALA A 115 -8.86 -30.77 7.27
CA ALA A 115 -8.64 -29.80 8.32
C ALA A 115 -9.96 -29.13 8.79
N ILE A 116 -10.82 -28.74 7.84
CA ILE A 116 -12.06 -28.05 8.17
C ILE A 116 -13.10 -28.98 8.80
N PHE A 117 -13.24 -30.22 8.32
CA PHE A 117 -14.20 -31.18 8.88
C PHE A 117 -13.81 -31.57 10.31
N ASP A 118 -12.52 -31.79 10.55
CA ASP A 118 -11.99 -32.11 11.87
C ASP A 118 -12.14 -30.92 12.83
N ALA A 119 -11.70 -29.72 12.44
CA ALA A 119 -11.82 -28.51 13.25
C ALA A 119 -13.27 -28.13 13.55
N ALA A 120 -14.18 -28.36 12.61
CA ALA A 120 -15.61 -28.15 12.82
C ALA A 120 -16.24 -29.25 13.69
N GLY A 121 -15.58 -30.38 13.92
CA GLY A 121 -16.09 -31.50 14.70
C GLY A 121 -17.31 -32.17 14.06
N VAL A 122 -17.35 -32.25 12.73
CA VAL A 122 -18.44 -32.89 11.98
C VAL A 122 -18.55 -34.36 12.39
N LYS A 123 -19.79 -34.86 12.53
CA LYS A 123 -20.09 -36.28 12.81
C LYS A 123 -20.69 -37.00 11.61
N PHE A 124 -21.46 -36.29 10.80
CA PHE A 124 -22.11 -36.82 9.61
C PHE A 124 -21.75 -35.97 8.40
N ALA A 125 -21.06 -36.55 7.43
CA ALA A 125 -20.79 -35.91 6.15
C ALA A 125 -21.88 -36.30 5.16
N LEU A 126 -22.79 -35.36 4.88
CA LEU A 126 -23.91 -35.58 3.97
C LEU A 126 -23.54 -35.07 2.57
N GLY A 127 -23.94 -35.82 1.55
CA GLY A 127 -23.71 -35.39 0.17
C GLY A 127 -24.36 -36.30 -0.85
N THR A 128 -24.21 -35.96 -2.13
CA THR A 128 -24.57 -36.89 -3.20
C THR A 128 -23.55 -38.03 -3.27
N LYS A 129 -23.93 -39.16 -3.87
CA LYS A 129 -22.99 -40.27 -4.14
C LYS A 129 -21.68 -39.81 -4.79
N ALA A 130 -21.75 -38.89 -5.74
CA ALA A 130 -20.56 -38.34 -6.42
C ALA A 130 -19.70 -37.49 -5.48
N THR A 131 -20.32 -36.69 -4.61
CA THR A 131 -19.59 -35.82 -3.68
C THR A 131 -18.97 -36.61 -2.54
N LEU A 132 -19.68 -37.60 -1.99
CA LEU A 132 -19.16 -38.48 -0.93
C LEU A 132 -17.97 -39.32 -1.43
N ALA A 133 -17.98 -39.75 -2.68
CA ALA A 133 -16.84 -40.43 -3.28
C ALA A 133 -15.56 -39.56 -3.24
N ARG A 134 -15.69 -38.25 -3.44
CA ARG A 134 -14.58 -37.29 -3.35
C ARG A 134 -14.16 -36.98 -1.91
N LEU A 135 -15.08 -37.05 -0.95
CA LEU A 135 -14.81 -36.81 0.47
C LEU A 135 -14.20 -38.04 1.18
N ARG A 136 -14.26 -39.23 0.58
CA ARG A 136 -13.81 -40.47 1.22
C ARG A 136 -12.33 -40.46 1.62
N ALA A 137 -11.43 -40.05 0.73
CA ALA A 137 -10.01 -39.97 1.02
C ALA A 137 -9.67 -38.83 2.03
N PRO A 138 -10.18 -37.59 1.85
CA PRO A 138 -9.99 -36.52 2.83
C PRO A 138 -10.44 -36.85 4.25
N LEU A 139 -11.50 -37.63 4.41
CA LEU A 139 -12.09 -37.94 5.72
C LEU A 139 -11.61 -39.29 6.29
N ASP A 140 -10.75 -40.02 5.59
CA ASP A 140 -10.24 -41.29 6.05
C ASP A 140 -9.52 -41.15 7.40
N GLY A 141 -9.80 -42.06 8.34
CA GLY A 141 -9.28 -42.00 9.71
C GLY A 141 -9.95 -40.97 10.64
N LEU A 142 -10.89 -40.14 10.16
CA LEU A 142 -11.75 -39.33 11.03
C LEU A 142 -12.99 -40.14 11.44
N SER A 143 -13.48 -39.92 12.66
CA SER A 143 -14.72 -40.56 13.15
C SER A 143 -15.96 -39.84 12.59
N ILE A 144 -16.14 -39.92 11.26
CA ILE A 144 -17.20 -39.26 10.50
C ILE A 144 -17.96 -40.28 9.65
N GLU A 145 -19.28 -40.28 9.76
CA GLU A 145 -20.15 -41.15 8.95
C GLU A 145 -20.50 -40.48 7.61
N LEU A 146 -20.26 -41.17 6.50
CA LEU A 146 -20.64 -40.71 5.16
C LEU A 146 -22.06 -41.15 4.85
N VAL A 147 -22.98 -40.21 4.63
CA VAL A 147 -24.41 -40.49 4.43
C VAL A 147 -24.90 -39.88 3.13
N GLU A 148 -25.46 -40.71 2.25
CA GLU A 148 -26.09 -40.24 1.00
C GLU A 148 -27.35 -39.43 1.34
N GLY A 149 -27.36 -38.17 0.92
CA GLY A 149 -28.48 -37.27 1.18
C GLY A 149 -29.65 -37.45 0.23
N LEU A 150 -30.83 -37.02 0.67
CA LEU A 150 -32.04 -36.99 -0.16
C LEU A 150 -31.83 -36.16 -1.45
N THR A 151 -32.45 -36.60 -2.53
CA THR A 151 -32.51 -35.82 -3.77
C THR A 151 -33.37 -34.57 -3.56
N LEU A 152 -33.16 -33.54 -4.39
CA LEU A 152 -33.99 -32.34 -4.33
C LEU A 152 -35.46 -32.65 -4.60
N GLU A 153 -35.75 -33.58 -5.51
CA GLU A 153 -37.11 -34.04 -5.82
C GLU A 153 -37.77 -34.75 -4.64
N GLN A 154 -37.03 -35.62 -3.92
CA GLN A 154 -37.53 -36.25 -2.71
C GLN A 154 -37.87 -35.22 -1.63
N LEU A 155 -37.02 -34.20 -1.46
CA LEU A 155 -37.24 -33.12 -0.51
C LEU A 155 -38.44 -32.25 -0.88
N LEU A 156 -38.59 -31.89 -2.16
CA LEU A 156 -39.67 -31.05 -2.68
C LEU A 156 -40.96 -31.82 -3.02
N SER A 157 -41.03 -33.12 -2.74
CA SER A 157 -42.23 -33.93 -2.97
C SER A 157 -43.46 -33.29 -2.32
N ALA A 158 -44.55 -33.24 -3.08
CA ALA A 158 -45.84 -32.71 -2.65
C ALA A 158 -46.52 -33.58 -1.57
N GLU A 159 -46.03 -34.79 -1.32
CA GLU A 159 -46.56 -35.65 -0.25
C GLU A 159 -46.37 -34.96 1.12
N PRO A 160 -47.44 -34.67 1.87
CA PRO A 160 -47.29 -34.01 3.16
C PRO A 160 -46.61 -34.95 4.17
N VAL A 161 -45.70 -34.41 4.98
CA VAL A 161 -45.15 -35.11 6.15
C VAL A 161 -45.66 -34.47 7.45
N PRO A 162 -45.65 -35.19 8.59
CA PRO A 162 -45.97 -34.59 9.88
C PRO A 162 -45.13 -33.35 10.15
N ALA A 163 -45.72 -32.33 10.76
CA ALA A 163 -44.96 -31.15 11.17
C ALA A 163 -43.91 -31.54 12.24
N TYR A 164 -42.66 -31.12 12.03
CA TYR A 164 -41.62 -31.28 13.04
C TYR A 164 -41.87 -30.26 14.17
N PRO A 165 -41.82 -30.64 15.46
CA PRO A 165 -42.09 -29.72 16.55
C PRO A 165 -40.96 -28.69 16.71
N PHE A 166 -41.30 -27.42 16.93
CA PHE A 166 -40.35 -26.35 17.24
C PHE A 166 -41.03 -25.24 18.05
N ASP A 167 -40.82 -25.25 19.37
CA ASP A 167 -41.52 -24.36 20.31
C ASP A 167 -40.60 -23.28 20.91
N PHE A 168 -39.42 -23.06 20.33
CA PHE A 168 -38.43 -22.10 20.84
C PHE A 168 -38.67 -20.70 20.28
N THR A 169 -38.63 -19.70 21.15
CA THR A 169 -38.61 -18.28 20.76
C THR A 169 -37.21 -17.88 20.27
N PHE A 170 -37.12 -16.77 19.52
CA PHE A 170 -35.82 -16.26 19.05
C PHE A 170 -34.87 -16.01 20.22
N ASP A 171 -35.30 -15.28 21.26
CA ASP A 171 -34.43 -14.95 22.40
C ASP A 171 -33.89 -16.17 23.16
N GLN A 172 -34.62 -17.29 23.16
CA GLN A 172 -34.16 -18.53 23.81
C GLN A 172 -33.00 -19.20 23.06
N VAL A 173 -32.90 -19.01 21.74
CA VAL A 173 -31.92 -19.73 20.89
C VAL A 173 -31.06 -18.80 20.03
N LYS A 174 -31.13 -17.48 20.22
CA LYS A 174 -30.42 -16.49 19.39
C LYS A 174 -28.89 -16.64 19.38
N GLN A 175 -28.34 -17.20 20.45
CA GLN A 175 -26.91 -17.51 20.60
C GLN A 175 -26.50 -18.87 20.02
N GLU A 176 -27.46 -19.71 19.61
CA GLU A 176 -27.12 -20.97 18.94
C GLU A 176 -26.51 -20.70 17.56
N THR A 177 -25.57 -21.55 17.14
CA THR A 177 -24.83 -21.38 15.88
C THR A 177 -25.26 -22.43 14.85
N PRO A 178 -26.43 -22.28 14.20
CA PRO A 178 -26.97 -23.29 13.28
C PRO A 178 -26.13 -23.45 12.02
N LEU A 179 -25.35 -22.44 11.64
CA LEU A 179 -24.53 -22.43 10.44
C LEU A 179 -23.05 -22.32 10.79
N ILE A 180 -22.22 -23.12 10.16
CA ILE A 180 -20.77 -23.03 10.20
C ILE A 180 -20.29 -22.80 8.76
N LEU A 181 -19.68 -21.64 8.53
CA LEU A 181 -18.97 -21.33 7.30
C LEU A 181 -17.46 -21.41 7.53
N HIS A 182 -16.67 -21.08 6.53
CA HIS A 182 -15.23 -21.05 6.70
C HIS A 182 -14.55 -19.97 5.88
N THR A 183 -13.38 -19.55 6.36
CA THR A 183 -12.52 -18.65 5.60
C THR A 183 -11.91 -19.39 4.41
N SER A 184 -11.62 -18.65 3.33
CA SER A 184 -11.01 -19.18 2.10
C SER A 184 -9.53 -19.54 2.24
N GLY A 185 -8.94 -19.36 3.42
CA GLY A 185 -7.56 -19.74 3.75
C GLY A 185 -6.48 -19.01 2.94
N SER A 186 -6.59 -17.69 2.79
CA SER A 186 -5.60 -16.85 2.08
C SER A 186 -4.30 -16.65 2.88
N THR A 187 -4.35 -16.71 4.21
CA THR A 187 -3.20 -16.45 5.11
C THR A 187 -2.86 -17.64 6.03
N GLY A 188 -3.50 -18.80 5.83
CA GLY A 188 -3.30 -20.01 6.65
C GLY A 188 -4.34 -21.11 6.37
N PRO A 189 -4.33 -22.21 7.16
CA PRO A 189 -5.33 -23.27 7.06
C PRO A 189 -6.75 -22.71 7.31
N PRO A 190 -7.79 -23.27 6.64
CA PRO A 190 -9.14 -22.74 6.68
C PRO A 190 -9.70 -22.89 8.10
N LYS A 191 -10.36 -21.85 8.62
CA LYS A 191 -10.95 -21.88 9.96
C LYS A 191 -12.47 -21.95 9.85
N PRO A 192 -13.14 -22.91 10.52
CA PRO A 192 -14.59 -22.88 10.64
C PRO A 192 -15.02 -21.70 11.50
N ILE A 193 -16.05 -20.99 11.06
CA ILE A 193 -16.67 -19.84 11.73
C ILE A 193 -18.12 -20.24 12.04
N PRO A 194 -18.42 -20.61 13.30
CA PRO A 194 -19.79 -20.79 13.76
C PRO A 194 -20.50 -19.43 13.78
N LEU A 195 -21.68 -19.35 13.16
CA LEU A 195 -22.45 -18.13 13.02
C LEU A 195 -23.69 -18.19 13.92
N PRO A 196 -23.82 -17.31 14.94
CA PRO A 196 -24.96 -17.28 15.83
C PRO A 196 -26.21 -16.79 15.10
N LEU A 197 -27.37 -17.31 15.49
CA LEU A 197 -28.65 -16.99 14.86
C LEU A 197 -28.94 -15.48 14.86
N GLU A 198 -28.62 -14.75 15.93
CA GLU A 198 -28.77 -13.30 15.97
C GLU A 198 -27.98 -12.58 14.87
N GLY A 199 -26.74 -13.00 14.62
CA GLY A 199 -25.92 -12.49 13.52
C GLY A 199 -26.58 -12.70 12.16
N LEU A 200 -27.20 -13.87 11.95
CA LEU A 200 -27.88 -14.22 10.69
C LEU A 200 -29.16 -13.40 10.43
N THR A 201 -29.68 -12.69 11.44
CA THR A 201 -30.93 -11.92 11.36
C THR A 201 -30.74 -10.41 11.29
N THR A 202 -29.51 -9.92 11.36
CA THR A 202 -29.19 -8.48 11.40
C THR A 202 -29.73 -7.66 10.23
N ILE A 203 -29.90 -8.26 9.04
CA ILE A 203 -30.51 -7.57 7.90
C ILE A 203 -31.92 -7.04 8.20
N ALA A 204 -32.68 -7.74 9.05
CA ALA A 204 -34.02 -7.35 9.45
C ALA A 204 -34.04 -6.18 10.45
N LEU A 205 -32.88 -5.88 11.04
CA LEU A 205 -32.66 -4.81 12.00
C LEU A 205 -32.05 -3.56 11.36
N THR A 206 -31.84 -3.55 10.04
CA THR A 206 -31.26 -2.38 9.36
C THR A 206 -32.12 -1.12 9.51
N ASP A 207 -33.41 -1.25 9.86
CA ASP A 207 -34.25 -0.12 10.27
C ASP A 207 -33.70 0.68 11.46
N LEU A 208 -32.90 0.05 12.34
CA LEU A 208 -32.23 0.70 13.48
C LEU A 208 -31.06 1.62 13.05
N VAL A 209 -30.48 1.39 11.86
CA VAL A 209 -29.42 2.24 11.32
C VAL A 209 -29.99 3.61 10.98
N PRO A 210 -29.36 4.73 11.35
CA PRO A 210 -29.86 6.05 10.98
C PRO A 210 -29.94 6.23 9.46
N GLY A 211 -30.88 7.06 8.99
CA GLY A 211 -31.07 7.37 7.57
C GLY A 211 -32.36 6.80 6.96
N PRO A 212 -32.68 7.21 5.71
CA PRO A 212 -33.96 6.89 5.08
C PRO A 212 -34.11 5.40 4.77
N ARG A 213 -35.30 4.83 5.01
CA ARG A 213 -35.57 3.39 4.84
C ARG A 213 -35.33 2.93 3.40
N GLU A 214 -35.75 3.72 2.43
CA GLU A 214 -35.65 3.46 0.99
C GLU A 214 -34.20 3.36 0.48
N ARG A 215 -33.24 3.88 1.27
CA ARG A 215 -31.81 3.80 0.98
C ARG A 215 -31.15 2.59 1.64
N LYS A 216 -31.90 1.72 2.31
CA LYS A 216 -31.40 0.51 2.97
C LYS A 216 -31.58 -0.70 2.08
N MET A 217 -30.63 -1.64 2.15
CA MET A 217 -30.68 -2.85 1.33
C MET A 217 -31.96 -3.68 1.56
N GLN A 218 -32.44 -3.77 2.80
CA GLN A 218 -33.70 -4.47 3.09
C GLN A 218 -34.86 -3.94 2.22
N ALA A 219 -35.06 -2.63 2.19
CA ALA A 219 -36.14 -2.00 1.43
C ALA A 219 -35.92 -2.11 -0.09
N LEU A 220 -34.66 -2.13 -0.54
CA LEU A 220 -34.34 -2.33 -1.96
C LEU A 220 -34.75 -3.74 -2.43
N LEU A 221 -34.54 -4.77 -1.60
CA LEU A 221 -34.86 -6.16 -1.96
C LEU A 221 -36.35 -6.48 -1.83
N GLU A 222 -37.04 -5.84 -0.88
CA GLU A 222 -38.46 -6.07 -0.59
C GLU A 222 -39.28 -6.16 -1.88
N HIS A 223 -40.06 -7.23 -1.97
CA HIS A 223 -41.03 -7.47 -3.03
C HIS A 223 -40.51 -7.76 -4.44
N ASN A 224 -39.20 -7.85 -4.65
CA ASN A 224 -38.59 -8.13 -5.95
C ASN A 224 -38.26 -9.62 -6.17
N ARG A 225 -38.04 -10.01 -7.43
CA ARG A 225 -37.37 -11.26 -7.82
C ARG A 225 -35.89 -11.01 -8.08
N LEU A 226 -35.02 -11.52 -7.22
CA LEU A 226 -33.57 -11.33 -7.27
C LEU A 226 -32.88 -12.57 -7.83
N PHE A 227 -32.20 -12.46 -8.98
CA PHE A 227 -31.24 -13.47 -9.41
C PHE A 227 -29.95 -13.36 -8.60
N CYS A 228 -29.56 -14.42 -7.90
CA CYS A 228 -28.31 -14.46 -7.14
C CYS A 228 -27.29 -15.36 -7.85
N GLY A 229 -26.08 -14.85 -8.07
CA GLY A 229 -24.98 -15.59 -8.70
C GLY A 229 -23.91 -16.10 -7.75
N PHE A 230 -24.07 -15.91 -6.44
CA PHE A 230 -23.09 -16.38 -5.45
C PHE A 230 -23.32 -17.84 -5.06
N PRO A 231 -22.27 -18.65 -4.82
CA PRO A 231 -22.46 -20.03 -4.40
C PRO A 231 -23.17 -20.17 -3.03
N PRO A 232 -24.04 -21.19 -2.85
CA PRO A 232 -24.84 -21.35 -1.63
C PRO A 232 -24.04 -21.81 -0.39
N PHE A 233 -22.80 -22.27 -0.57
CA PHE A 233 -21.86 -22.56 0.52
C PHE A 233 -20.99 -21.34 0.92
N HIS A 234 -21.21 -20.18 0.30
CA HIS A 234 -20.58 -18.91 0.67
C HIS A 234 -21.59 -18.00 1.40
N ALA A 235 -21.16 -17.17 2.35
CA ALA A 235 -22.06 -16.31 3.15
C ALA A 235 -23.04 -15.49 2.29
N ALA A 236 -22.54 -14.78 1.28
CA ALA A 236 -23.37 -13.99 0.37
C ALA A 236 -24.45 -14.83 -0.35
N GLY A 237 -24.12 -16.04 -0.81
CA GLY A 237 -25.09 -16.90 -1.47
C GLY A 237 -26.03 -17.57 -0.47
N CYS A 238 -25.48 -18.19 0.59
CA CYS A 238 -26.24 -18.88 1.63
C CYS A 238 -27.32 -17.98 2.24
N LEU A 239 -26.97 -16.75 2.63
CA LEU A 239 -27.91 -15.83 3.27
C LEU A 239 -28.93 -15.27 2.28
N THR A 240 -28.49 -14.91 1.06
CA THR A 240 -29.39 -14.41 0.01
C THR A 240 -30.36 -15.47 -0.49
N TYR A 241 -29.95 -16.74 -0.54
CA TYR A 241 -30.83 -17.84 -0.92
C TYR A 241 -31.74 -18.32 0.21
N GLY A 242 -31.35 -18.12 1.47
CA GLY A 242 -32.02 -18.69 2.63
C GLY A 242 -32.66 -17.67 3.56
N MET A 243 -31.83 -17.05 4.39
CA MET A 243 -32.29 -16.19 5.50
C MET A 243 -33.00 -14.94 5.00
N TYR A 244 -32.42 -14.24 4.03
CA TYR A 244 -32.87 -12.92 3.63
C TYR A 244 -34.23 -12.90 2.92
N PRO A 245 -34.61 -13.87 2.05
CA PRO A 245 -35.96 -13.95 1.49
C PRO A 245 -37.05 -14.09 2.57
N ILE A 246 -36.76 -14.87 3.62
CA ILE A 246 -37.67 -15.05 4.77
C ILE A 246 -37.78 -13.75 5.57
N LEU A 247 -36.68 -13.04 5.79
CA LEU A 247 -36.69 -11.81 6.59
C LEU A 247 -37.23 -10.58 5.81
N CYS A 248 -36.80 -10.41 4.56
CA CYS A 248 -37.05 -9.20 3.76
C CYS A 248 -38.16 -9.36 2.71
N ASP A 249 -38.87 -10.50 2.66
CA ASP A 249 -40.02 -10.72 1.77
C ASP A 249 -39.75 -10.47 0.27
N PHE A 250 -38.73 -11.14 -0.27
CA PHE A 250 -38.42 -11.19 -1.70
C PHE A 250 -38.33 -12.64 -2.18
N SER A 251 -38.33 -12.87 -3.49
CA SER A 251 -38.11 -14.20 -4.07
C SER A 251 -36.70 -14.28 -4.64
N VAL A 252 -35.99 -15.37 -4.34
CA VAL A 252 -34.66 -15.60 -4.92
C VAL A 252 -34.75 -16.53 -6.13
N VAL A 253 -34.08 -16.14 -7.22
CA VAL A 253 -33.98 -16.94 -8.43
C VAL A 253 -32.64 -17.67 -8.45
N TRP A 254 -32.68 -18.98 -8.69
CA TRP A 254 -31.51 -19.85 -8.73
C TRP A 254 -30.99 -20.04 -10.16
N GLY A 255 -29.66 -20.11 -10.31
CA GLY A 255 -29.05 -20.56 -11.56
C GLY A 255 -29.06 -22.10 -11.70
N PRO A 256 -28.57 -22.63 -12.83
CA PRO A 256 -28.37 -24.07 -12.99
C PRO A 256 -27.36 -24.61 -11.98
N SER A 257 -27.62 -25.79 -11.43
CA SER A 257 -26.87 -26.34 -10.29
C SER A 257 -25.67 -27.23 -10.67
N ASP A 258 -25.54 -27.56 -11.96
CA ASP A 258 -24.61 -28.59 -12.46
C ASP A 258 -23.28 -28.04 -12.99
N ARG A 259 -23.15 -26.72 -13.11
CA ARG A 259 -21.96 -26.06 -13.65
C ARG A 259 -21.72 -24.70 -12.99
N PRO A 260 -20.48 -24.18 -12.98
CA PRO A 260 -20.20 -22.83 -12.50
C PRO A 260 -20.96 -21.77 -13.31
N LEU A 261 -21.35 -20.68 -12.64
CA LEU A 261 -22.00 -19.55 -13.29
C LEU A 261 -20.99 -18.77 -14.14
N ASN A 262 -21.40 -18.38 -15.35
CA ASN A 262 -20.71 -17.44 -16.22
C ASN A 262 -21.72 -16.41 -16.77
N ALA A 263 -21.24 -15.41 -17.52
CA ALA A 263 -22.09 -14.35 -18.07
C ALA A 263 -23.23 -14.89 -18.96
N ALA A 264 -22.94 -15.81 -19.87
CA ALA A 264 -23.95 -16.36 -20.78
C ALA A 264 -25.07 -17.10 -20.03
N LEU A 265 -24.72 -17.90 -19.02
CA LEU A 265 -25.69 -18.61 -18.18
C LEU A 265 -26.48 -17.65 -17.29
N ALA A 266 -25.83 -16.60 -16.76
CA ALA A 266 -26.52 -15.56 -16.00
C ALA A 266 -27.52 -14.82 -16.90
N GLU A 267 -27.13 -14.44 -18.11
CA GLU A 267 -28.01 -13.80 -19.08
C GLU A 267 -29.21 -14.68 -19.44
N GLU A 268 -28.98 -15.96 -19.76
CA GLU A 268 -30.05 -16.90 -20.09
C GLU A 268 -31.01 -17.07 -18.90
N ALA A 269 -30.48 -17.31 -17.70
CA ALA A 269 -31.27 -17.47 -16.50
C ALA A 269 -32.11 -16.23 -16.19
N ILE A 270 -31.52 -15.02 -16.26
CA ILE A 270 -32.23 -13.76 -16.03
C ILE A 270 -33.36 -13.60 -17.07
N LYS A 271 -33.08 -13.83 -18.37
CA LYS A 271 -34.05 -13.68 -19.46
C LYS A 271 -35.31 -14.55 -19.28
N VAL A 272 -35.15 -15.79 -18.79
CA VAL A 272 -36.26 -16.77 -18.77
C VAL A 272 -36.86 -17.02 -17.38
N SER A 273 -36.29 -16.47 -16.31
CA SER A 273 -36.78 -16.64 -14.93
C SER A 273 -37.76 -15.57 -14.45
N GLY A 274 -37.82 -14.43 -15.15
CA GLY A 274 -38.55 -13.25 -14.67
C GLY A 274 -37.86 -12.55 -13.50
N ALA A 275 -36.54 -12.66 -13.38
CA ALA A 275 -35.76 -11.86 -12.44
C ALA A 275 -35.88 -10.36 -12.79
N GLU A 276 -36.12 -9.54 -11.78
CA GLU A 276 -36.25 -8.08 -11.92
C GLU A 276 -34.98 -7.35 -11.51
N CYS A 277 -34.16 -8.02 -10.70
CA CYS A 277 -32.93 -7.49 -10.12
C CYS A 277 -31.88 -8.59 -10.09
N THR A 278 -30.60 -8.23 -9.96
CA THR A 278 -29.52 -9.21 -9.88
C THR A 278 -28.51 -8.89 -8.78
N LEU A 279 -27.94 -9.92 -8.17
CA LEU A 279 -26.79 -9.85 -7.26
C LEU A 279 -25.70 -10.78 -7.79
N LEU A 280 -24.63 -10.21 -8.35
CA LEU A 280 -23.59 -10.94 -9.06
C LEU A 280 -22.18 -10.63 -8.55
N PRO A 281 -21.24 -11.59 -8.66
CA PRO A 281 -19.81 -11.28 -8.57
C PRO A 281 -19.39 -10.30 -9.67
N PRO A 282 -18.39 -9.41 -9.42
CA PRO A 282 -17.92 -8.45 -10.42
C PRO A 282 -17.55 -9.09 -11.76
N SER A 283 -16.85 -10.22 -11.76
CA SER A 283 -16.40 -10.90 -12.99
C SER A 283 -17.55 -11.26 -13.93
N VAL A 284 -18.65 -11.78 -13.39
CA VAL A 284 -19.83 -12.16 -14.18
C VAL A 284 -20.50 -10.91 -14.75
N LEU A 285 -20.65 -9.88 -13.91
CA LEU A 285 -21.30 -8.64 -14.30
C LEU A 285 -20.47 -7.85 -15.34
N GLU A 286 -19.14 -7.87 -15.21
CA GLU A 286 -18.20 -7.29 -16.18
C GLU A 286 -18.28 -7.99 -17.53
N ASP A 287 -18.27 -9.32 -17.53
CA ASP A 287 -18.35 -10.10 -18.77
C ASP A 287 -19.70 -9.91 -19.49
N MET A 288 -20.80 -9.77 -18.74
CA MET A 288 -22.10 -9.38 -19.31
C MET A 288 -22.01 -8.00 -19.99
N ALA A 289 -21.39 -7.03 -19.32
CA ALA A 289 -21.28 -5.65 -19.80
C ALA A 289 -20.33 -5.47 -21.01
N LYS A 290 -19.50 -6.48 -21.33
CA LYS A 290 -18.67 -6.49 -22.54
C LYS A 290 -19.49 -6.71 -23.83
N THR A 291 -20.73 -7.19 -23.73
CA THR A 291 -21.56 -7.50 -24.89
C THR A 291 -22.77 -6.55 -25.02
N PRO A 292 -23.19 -6.18 -26.25
CA PRO A 292 -24.41 -5.40 -26.44
C PRO A 292 -25.67 -6.12 -25.91
N SER A 293 -25.72 -7.44 -26.02
CA SER A 293 -26.83 -8.25 -25.51
C SER A 293 -26.91 -8.22 -23.98
N GLY A 294 -25.76 -8.29 -23.30
CA GLY A 294 -25.70 -8.21 -21.85
C GLY A 294 -26.08 -6.83 -21.32
N LEU A 295 -25.56 -5.74 -21.92
CA LEU A 295 -25.98 -4.37 -21.56
C LEU A 295 -27.47 -4.13 -21.81
N SER A 296 -28.00 -4.64 -22.94
CA SER A 296 -29.43 -4.57 -23.24
C SER A 296 -30.25 -5.29 -22.17
N LEU A 297 -29.83 -6.49 -21.75
CA LEU A 297 -30.48 -7.22 -20.67
C LEU A 297 -30.42 -6.46 -19.34
N LEU A 298 -29.25 -5.95 -18.96
CA LEU A 298 -29.09 -5.18 -17.73
C LEU A 298 -30.02 -3.96 -17.70
N SER A 299 -30.27 -3.32 -18.85
CA SER A 299 -31.21 -2.20 -18.95
C SER A 299 -32.67 -2.54 -18.65
N THR A 300 -33.04 -3.83 -18.70
CA THR A 300 -34.38 -4.29 -18.33
C THR A 300 -34.55 -4.50 -16.81
N LEU A 301 -33.45 -4.53 -16.05
CA LEU A 301 -33.48 -4.74 -14.61
C LEU A 301 -33.75 -3.44 -13.86
N LYS A 302 -34.49 -3.53 -12.74
CA LYS A 302 -34.72 -2.41 -11.83
C LYS A 302 -33.41 -1.90 -11.22
N PHE A 303 -32.54 -2.84 -10.84
CA PHE A 303 -31.18 -2.57 -10.36
C PHE A 303 -30.29 -3.81 -10.45
N ALA A 304 -28.98 -3.59 -10.49
CA ALA A 304 -27.95 -4.59 -10.35
C ALA A 304 -27.13 -4.31 -9.09
N VAL A 305 -26.80 -5.36 -8.36
CA VAL A 305 -25.95 -5.31 -7.17
C VAL A 305 -24.72 -6.17 -7.38
N TYR A 306 -23.57 -5.70 -6.93
CA TYR A 306 -22.35 -6.49 -6.89
C TYR A 306 -21.69 -6.43 -5.50
N GLY A 307 -20.79 -7.38 -5.24
CA GLY A 307 -20.05 -7.43 -3.99
C GLY A 307 -19.00 -8.53 -3.96
N GLY A 308 -18.19 -8.56 -2.89
CA GLY A 308 -17.11 -9.52 -2.73
C GLY A 308 -15.83 -9.21 -3.51
N GLY A 309 -15.78 -8.07 -4.21
CA GLY A 309 -14.62 -7.51 -4.90
C GLY A 309 -14.99 -6.20 -5.61
N PRO A 310 -13.99 -5.38 -6.01
CA PRO A 310 -14.24 -4.17 -6.79
C PRO A 310 -14.69 -4.50 -8.21
N LEU A 311 -15.38 -3.56 -8.86
CA LEU A 311 -15.79 -3.65 -10.25
C LEU A 311 -14.98 -2.64 -11.09
N HIS A 312 -14.69 -3.01 -12.33
CA HIS A 312 -13.80 -2.25 -13.21
C HIS A 312 -14.23 -0.77 -13.40
N PRO A 313 -13.31 0.22 -13.28
CA PRO A 313 -13.61 1.65 -13.43
C PRO A 313 -14.27 2.04 -14.77
N ASP A 314 -13.89 1.39 -15.88
CA ASP A 314 -14.51 1.62 -17.21
C ASP A 314 -15.78 0.82 -17.47
N ILE A 315 -16.09 -0.20 -16.66
CA ILE A 315 -17.27 -1.05 -16.88
C ILE A 315 -18.43 -0.62 -15.97
N GLY A 316 -18.13 -0.23 -14.73
CA GLY A 316 -19.13 0.25 -13.78
C GLY A 316 -19.99 1.39 -14.33
N PRO A 317 -19.41 2.47 -14.91
CA PRO A 317 -20.17 3.53 -15.53
C PRO A 317 -21.02 3.04 -16.71
N LYS A 318 -20.54 2.07 -17.52
CA LYS A 318 -21.32 1.51 -18.63
C LYS A 318 -22.58 0.80 -18.13
N ILE A 319 -22.48 0.07 -17.03
CA ILE A 319 -23.61 -0.59 -16.40
C ILE A 319 -24.52 0.43 -15.71
N ALA A 320 -23.94 1.37 -14.96
CA ALA A 320 -24.68 2.43 -14.25
C ALA A 320 -25.48 3.33 -15.20
N ASN A 321 -25.01 3.50 -16.44
CA ASN A 321 -25.72 4.24 -17.48
C ASN A 321 -26.97 3.53 -18.00
N VAL A 322 -27.09 2.20 -17.82
CA VAL A 322 -28.23 1.43 -18.34
C VAL A 322 -29.13 0.89 -17.23
N THR A 323 -28.64 0.75 -16.01
CA THR A 323 -29.43 0.32 -14.84
C THR A 323 -28.86 0.91 -13.55
N ARG A 324 -29.65 0.97 -12.49
CA ARG A 324 -29.16 1.37 -11.18
C ARG A 324 -28.16 0.35 -10.66
N LEU A 325 -26.90 0.76 -10.47
CA LEU A 325 -25.84 -0.10 -10.00
C LEU A 325 -25.48 0.22 -8.55
N HIS A 326 -25.47 -0.80 -7.70
CA HIS A 326 -25.17 -0.68 -6.27
C HIS A 326 -24.09 -1.67 -5.85
N THR A 327 -23.26 -1.29 -4.88
CA THR A 327 -22.26 -2.16 -4.29
C THR A 327 -22.59 -2.47 -2.83
N LEU A 328 -22.15 -3.63 -2.37
CA LEU A 328 -22.26 -4.05 -0.98
C LEU A 328 -20.91 -4.49 -0.42
N TRP A 329 -20.79 -4.35 0.88
CA TRP A 329 -19.60 -4.77 1.61
C TRP A 329 -19.93 -5.77 2.72
N GLY A 330 -19.06 -6.77 2.87
CA GLY A 330 -19.17 -7.77 3.92
C GLY A 330 -18.11 -8.86 3.84
N SER A 331 -17.82 -9.47 4.99
CA SER A 331 -16.94 -10.63 5.13
C SER A 331 -17.70 -11.82 5.76
N THR A 332 -17.00 -12.93 6.03
CA THR A 332 -17.61 -14.02 6.81
C THR A 332 -17.78 -13.63 8.28
N GLU A 333 -16.85 -12.85 8.82
CA GLU A 333 -16.80 -12.34 10.20
C GLU A 333 -17.68 -11.12 10.44
N THR A 334 -18.04 -10.36 9.41
CA THR A 334 -18.95 -9.21 9.57
C THR A 334 -20.33 -9.46 8.98
N LEU A 335 -20.51 -10.57 8.25
CA LEU A 335 -21.65 -10.78 7.36
C LEU A 335 -21.85 -9.55 6.45
N LEU A 336 -23.09 -9.22 6.09
CA LEU A 336 -23.39 -7.98 5.37
C LEU A 336 -23.32 -6.80 6.34
N VAL A 337 -22.45 -5.83 6.07
CA VAL A 337 -22.42 -4.60 6.89
C VAL A 337 -23.61 -3.71 6.54
N PRO A 338 -24.27 -3.11 7.54
CA PRO A 338 -25.31 -2.13 7.28
C PRO A 338 -24.74 -0.88 6.62
N VAL A 339 -25.09 -0.69 5.35
CA VAL A 339 -24.72 0.49 4.56
C VAL A 339 -25.96 1.20 4.05
N LEU A 340 -25.85 2.51 3.84
CA LEU A 340 -26.83 3.27 3.07
C LEU A 340 -26.41 3.26 1.59
N ILE A 341 -27.38 3.08 0.72
CA ILE A 341 -27.23 3.18 -0.73
C ILE A 341 -27.14 4.68 -1.07
N PRO A 342 -26.09 5.16 -1.74
CA PRO A 342 -25.95 6.57 -2.10
C PRO A 342 -27.08 7.08 -3.01
N ASP A 343 -27.42 8.36 -2.86
CA ASP A 343 -28.30 9.08 -3.76
C ASP A 343 -27.49 9.66 -4.94
N GLY A 344 -27.59 9.04 -6.12
CA GLY A 344 -26.94 9.53 -7.34
C GLY A 344 -26.28 8.46 -8.20
N GLU A 345 -25.28 8.88 -8.97
CA GLU A 345 -24.52 8.06 -9.92
C GLU A 345 -23.29 7.39 -9.27
N GLU A 346 -23.13 7.47 -7.94
CA GLU A 346 -21.99 6.93 -7.19
C GLU A 346 -22.04 5.40 -7.02
N TRP A 347 -22.11 4.68 -8.14
CA TRP A 347 -22.27 3.23 -8.21
C TRP A 347 -21.19 2.41 -7.48
N ASN A 348 -20.01 2.99 -7.25
CA ASN A 348 -18.86 2.37 -6.57
C ASN A 348 -18.64 2.83 -5.13
N TYR A 349 -19.59 3.58 -4.56
CA TYR A 349 -19.52 4.04 -3.18
C TYR A 349 -20.59 3.37 -2.31
N ILE A 350 -20.25 3.17 -1.04
CA ILE A 350 -21.17 2.88 0.05
C ILE A 350 -21.22 4.09 0.98
N GLU A 351 -22.38 4.37 1.56
CA GLU A 351 -22.50 5.36 2.61
C GLU A 351 -22.52 4.66 3.97
N LEU A 352 -21.58 5.04 4.83
CA LEU A 352 -21.34 4.45 6.14
C LEU A 352 -21.69 5.49 7.21
N ASP A 353 -22.76 5.25 7.97
CA ASP A 353 -23.17 6.18 9.02
C ASP A 353 -22.20 6.11 10.22
N PRO A 354 -21.52 7.21 10.57
CA PRO A 354 -20.50 7.20 11.62
C PRO A 354 -21.05 6.82 13.01
N GLN A 355 -22.36 6.93 13.24
CA GLN A 355 -22.98 6.55 14.51
C GLN A 355 -22.95 5.04 14.75
N VAL A 356 -22.85 4.23 13.69
CA VAL A 356 -22.77 2.76 13.77
C VAL A 356 -21.33 2.29 14.06
N GLY A 357 -20.44 3.19 14.49
CA GLY A 357 -19.09 2.85 14.93
C GLY A 357 -18.10 2.58 13.80
N TYR A 358 -18.36 3.05 12.58
CA TYR A 358 -17.41 2.94 11.47
C TYR A 358 -16.28 3.97 11.64
N THR A 359 -15.03 3.49 11.63
CA THR A 359 -13.84 4.33 11.79
C THR A 359 -12.84 4.11 10.66
N PHE A 360 -12.09 5.16 10.33
CA PHE A 360 -11.19 5.18 9.19
C PHE A 360 -9.81 5.70 9.60
N GLU A 361 -8.81 4.82 9.60
CA GLU A 361 -7.44 5.17 9.96
C GLU A 361 -6.64 5.51 8.70
N HIS A 362 -5.99 6.67 8.67
CA HIS A 362 -5.22 7.10 7.50
C HIS A 362 -4.01 6.19 7.26
N VAL A 363 -3.82 5.75 6.01
CA VAL A 363 -2.70 4.89 5.60
C VAL A 363 -1.72 5.68 4.74
N GLN A 364 -2.17 6.16 3.58
CA GLN A 364 -1.38 6.97 2.65
C GLN A 364 -2.31 7.72 1.70
N GLU A 365 -1.94 8.92 1.27
CA GLU A 365 -2.74 9.72 0.32
C GLU A 365 -4.23 9.78 0.72
N ASN A 366 -5.14 9.32 -0.14
CA ASN A 366 -6.58 9.21 0.11
C ASN A 366 -7.01 7.80 0.53
N LEU A 367 -6.10 6.93 0.96
CA LEU A 367 -6.39 5.58 1.42
C LEU A 367 -6.47 5.50 2.93
N TYR A 368 -7.54 4.90 3.42
CA TYR A 368 -7.84 4.69 4.82
C TYR A 368 -8.15 3.22 5.08
N GLN A 369 -7.75 2.71 6.23
CA GLN A 369 -8.15 1.41 6.73
C GLN A 369 -9.55 1.50 7.33
N PHE A 370 -10.45 0.63 6.89
CA PHE A 370 -11.80 0.54 7.44
C PHE A 370 -11.83 -0.35 8.68
N ASN A 371 -12.23 0.21 9.82
CA ASN A 371 -12.39 -0.48 11.10
C ASN A 371 -13.83 -0.30 11.62
N ILE A 372 -14.30 -1.24 12.44
CA ILE A 372 -15.61 -1.20 13.09
C ILE A 372 -15.39 -1.22 14.60
N LYS A 373 -15.93 -0.23 15.32
CA LYS A 373 -15.92 -0.13 16.78
C LYS A 373 -17.28 -0.48 17.36
N ARG A 374 -17.28 -1.19 18.49
CA ARG A 374 -18.50 -1.59 19.20
C ARG A 374 -19.20 -0.33 19.72
N VAL A 375 -20.46 -0.17 19.33
CA VAL A 375 -21.33 0.89 19.85
C VAL A 375 -22.53 0.21 20.53
N PRO A 376 -22.68 0.31 21.87
CA PRO A 376 -23.73 -0.40 22.59
C PRO A 376 -25.14 -0.20 22.03
N GLU A 377 -25.45 1.00 21.55
CA GLU A 377 -26.74 1.37 20.97
C GLU A 377 -27.02 0.70 19.62
N PHE A 378 -25.97 0.26 18.90
CA PHE A 378 -26.06 -0.33 17.56
C PHE A 378 -25.50 -1.75 17.49
N VAL A 379 -25.16 -2.39 18.61
CA VAL A 379 -24.53 -3.71 18.63
C VAL A 379 -25.36 -4.77 17.89
N ASP A 380 -26.70 -4.65 17.94
CA ASP A 380 -27.63 -5.56 17.27
C ASP A 380 -27.57 -5.48 15.73
N VAL A 381 -26.99 -4.41 15.18
CA VAL A 381 -26.72 -4.25 13.74
C VAL A 381 -25.23 -4.39 13.40
N GLN A 382 -24.39 -4.80 14.34
CA GLN A 382 -22.96 -5.04 14.15
C GLN A 382 -22.64 -6.54 14.31
N PRO A 383 -22.85 -7.39 13.27
CA PRO A 383 -22.76 -8.84 13.39
C PRO A 383 -21.44 -9.35 13.98
N VAL A 384 -20.34 -8.65 13.69
CA VAL A 384 -18.99 -8.96 14.17
C VAL A 384 -18.92 -9.08 15.69
N PHE A 385 -19.67 -8.24 16.40
CA PHE A 385 -19.68 -8.18 17.86
C PHE A 385 -20.68 -9.14 18.51
N LEU A 386 -21.61 -9.68 17.73
CA LEU A 386 -22.49 -10.79 18.11
C LEU A 386 -21.75 -12.13 17.94
N MET A 387 -20.92 -12.25 16.90
CA MET A 387 -20.06 -13.41 16.67
C MET A 387 -18.86 -13.47 17.63
N MET A 388 -18.29 -12.31 17.95
CA MET A 388 -17.13 -12.17 18.82
C MET A 388 -17.47 -11.18 19.94
N PRO A 389 -18.15 -11.64 21.01
CA PRO A 389 -18.60 -10.75 22.09
C PRO A 389 -17.45 -10.14 22.90
N ASP A 390 -16.26 -10.74 22.87
CA ASP A 390 -15.10 -10.35 23.69
C ASP A 390 -14.22 -9.24 23.08
N ILE A 391 -14.56 -8.74 21.88
CA ILE A 391 -13.80 -7.67 21.21
C ILE A 391 -14.61 -6.38 21.13
N ASP A 392 -13.93 -5.24 21.25
CA ASP A 392 -14.54 -3.91 21.15
C ASP A 392 -14.23 -3.18 19.84
N GLU A 393 -13.27 -3.69 19.07
CA GLU A 393 -12.89 -3.16 17.77
C GLU A 393 -12.49 -4.29 16.84
N TRP A 394 -12.86 -4.15 15.57
CA TRP A 394 -12.53 -5.08 14.50
C TRP A 394 -11.89 -4.32 13.34
N SER A 395 -10.63 -4.64 13.06
CA SER A 395 -9.98 -4.20 11.83
C SER A 395 -10.44 -5.10 10.68
N THR A 396 -11.10 -4.53 9.70
CA THR A 396 -11.56 -5.30 8.54
C THR A 396 -10.39 -5.75 7.66
N GLY A 397 -9.30 -4.97 7.65
CA GLY A 397 -8.17 -5.16 6.74
C GLY A 397 -8.45 -4.66 5.31
N ASP A 398 -9.58 -3.99 5.09
CA ASP A 398 -9.93 -3.37 3.82
C ASP A 398 -9.49 -1.89 3.77
N LEU A 399 -9.01 -1.48 2.61
CA LEU A 399 -8.67 -0.10 2.27
C LEU A 399 -9.84 0.56 1.54
N VAL A 400 -10.20 1.75 2.00
CA VAL A 400 -11.25 2.58 1.43
C VAL A 400 -10.72 3.97 1.08
N SER A 401 -11.38 4.63 0.13
CA SER A 401 -11.11 6.02 -0.24
C SER A 401 -12.37 6.86 -0.08
N PRO A 402 -12.30 8.05 0.55
CA PRO A 402 -13.45 8.91 0.71
C PRO A 402 -13.84 9.55 -0.63
N HIS A 403 -15.14 9.79 -0.82
CA HIS A 403 -15.61 10.58 -1.95
C HIS A 403 -15.04 12.01 -1.89
N PRO A 404 -14.55 12.60 -2.98
CA PRO A 404 -13.87 13.91 -2.95
C PRO A 404 -14.71 15.07 -2.40
N THR A 405 -16.04 14.98 -2.54
CA THR A 405 -16.96 16.09 -2.20
C THR A 405 -18.17 15.69 -1.35
N LYS A 406 -18.43 14.38 -1.14
CA LYS A 406 -19.66 13.90 -0.47
C LYS A 406 -19.23 13.21 0.84
N PRO A 407 -19.59 13.76 2.02
CA PRO A 407 -19.18 13.17 3.29
C PRO A 407 -19.81 11.77 3.46
N ASN A 408 -19.15 10.91 4.23
CA ASN A 408 -19.59 9.55 4.57
C ASN A 408 -19.70 8.55 3.40
N LEU A 409 -19.42 8.96 2.16
CA LEU A 409 -19.33 8.05 1.02
C LEU A 409 -17.90 7.52 0.90
N TRP A 410 -17.78 6.20 0.82
CA TRP A 410 -16.50 5.50 0.75
C TRP A 410 -16.52 4.49 -0.39
N SER A 411 -15.45 4.47 -1.19
CA SER A 411 -15.24 3.42 -2.19
C SER A 411 -14.25 2.40 -1.65
N VAL A 412 -14.55 1.12 -1.83
CA VAL A 412 -13.69 0.01 -1.40
C VAL A 412 -12.62 -0.21 -2.45
N ILE A 413 -11.37 0.01 -2.07
CA ILE A 413 -10.22 0.07 -2.99
C ILE A 413 -9.49 -1.27 -3.08
N GLY A 414 -9.40 -2.00 -1.97
CA GLY A 414 -8.70 -3.29 -1.93
C GLY A 414 -8.41 -3.73 -0.51
N ARG A 415 -7.53 -4.72 -0.34
CA ARG A 415 -7.09 -5.21 0.96
C ARG A 415 -5.76 -4.58 1.34
N MET A 416 -5.57 -4.33 2.63
CA MET A 416 -4.28 -3.96 3.20
C MET A 416 -3.24 -5.06 2.99
N ASP A 417 -3.66 -6.32 3.12
CA ASP A 417 -2.81 -7.50 2.89
C ASP A 417 -2.41 -7.68 1.41
N ASP A 418 -3.19 -7.11 0.48
CA ASP A 418 -2.94 -7.19 -0.97
C ASP A 418 -2.04 -6.04 -1.47
N LEU A 419 -1.63 -5.11 -0.59
CA LEU A 419 -0.60 -4.14 -0.95
C LEU A 419 0.69 -4.88 -1.29
N ILE A 420 1.08 -4.78 -2.56
CA ILE A 420 2.34 -5.36 -3.00
C ILE A 420 3.44 -4.43 -2.54
N VAL A 421 4.26 -4.97 -1.63
CA VAL A 421 5.47 -4.32 -1.16
C VAL A 421 6.64 -4.85 -2.00
N LEU A 422 7.14 -4.00 -2.90
CA LEU A 422 8.35 -4.30 -3.66
C LEU A 422 9.57 -4.37 -2.74
N SER A 423 10.68 -4.94 -3.21
CA SER A 423 11.94 -5.00 -2.44
C SER A 423 12.52 -3.61 -2.11
N SER A 424 12.12 -2.57 -2.86
CA SER A 424 12.42 -1.17 -2.55
C SER A 424 11.69 -0.63 -1.32
N GLY A 425 10.70 -1.35 -0.79
CA GLY A 425 9.79 -0.88 0.26
C GLY A 425 8.60 -0.06 -0.26
N GLU A 426 8.59 0.27 -1.56
CA GLU A 426 7.47 0.91 -2.23
C GLU A 426 6.26 -0.01 -2.26
N LYS A 427 5.09 0.57 -2.03
CA LYS A 427 3.82 -0.16 -1.98
C LYS A 427 2.93 0.28 -3.11
N PHE A 428 2.23 -0.67 -3.72
CA PHE A 428 1.13 -0.35 -4.63
C PHE A 428 -0.03 -1.31 -4.43
N ASN A 429 -1.23 -0.80 -4.73
CA ASN A 429 -2.42 -1.64 -4.82
C ASN A 429 -2.49 -2.24 -6.23
N PRO A 430 -2.45 -3.57 -6.39
CA PRO A 430 -2.53 -4.21 -7.69
C PRO A 430 -3.94 -4.18 -8.32
N ALA A 431 -4.99 -4.00 -7.51
CA ALA A 431 -6.37 -4.23 -7.96
C ALA A 431 -6.83 -3.35 -9.15
N PRO A 432 -6.54 -2.02 -9.19
CA PRO A 432 -6.92 -1.18 -10.33
C PRO A 432 -6.27 -1.64 -11.63
N GLY A 433 -4.98 -1.97 -11.59
CA GLY A 433 -4.24 -2.37 -12.79
C GLY A 433 -4.70 -3.71 -13.34
N GLU A 434 -4.92 -4.70 -12.48
CA GLU A 434 -5.44 -6.00 -12.90
C GLU A 434 -6.85 -5.90 -13.51
N ALA A 435 -7.66 -4.95 -13.05
CA ALA A 435 -8.96 -4.70 -13.64
C ALA A 435 -8.77 -4.31 -15.11
N VAL A 436 -7.91 -3.32 -15.41
CA VAL A 436 -7.65 -2.86 -16.80
C VAL A 436 -7.23 -4.01 -17.70
N ILE A 437 -6.30 -4.86 -17.25
CA ILE A 437 -5.83 -5.99 -18.06
C ILE A 437 -6.96 -7.00 -18.35
N ARG A 438 -7.89 -7.23 -17.41
CA ARG A 438 -9.05 -8.13 -17.60
C ARG A 438 -10.07 -7.64 -18.64
N THR A 439 -9.94 -6.41 -19.13
CA THR A 439 -10.78 -5.92 -20.25
C THR A 439 -10.40 -6.54 -21.59
N SER A 440 -9.15 -7.03 -21.73
CA SER A 440 -8.66 -7.64 -22.96
C SER A 440 -9.36 -8.97 -23.24
N PRO A 441 -9.84 -9.22 -24.47
CA PRO A 441 -10.44 -10.50 -24.85
C PRO A 441 -9.44 -11.66 -24.83
N LEU A 442 -8.14 -11.37 -24.74
CA LEU A 442 -7.06 -12.36 -24.69
C LEU A 442 -6.84 -12.94 -23.28
N VAL A 443 -7.43 -12.31 -22.25
CA VAL A 443 -7.20 -12.59 -20.84
C VAL A 443 -8.43 -13.26 -20.25
N SER A 444 -8.25 -14.41 -19.60
CA SER A 444 -9.29 -15.01 -18.74
C SER A 444 -9.24 -14.37 -17.35
N THR A 445 -8.04 -14.23 -16.78
CA THR A 445 -7.77 -13.46 -15.57
C THR A 445 -6.29 -13.10 -15.50
N CYS A 446 -5.90 -12.20 -14.60
CA CYS A 446 -4.51 -11.87 -14.33
C CYS A 446 -4.31 -11.51 -12.86
N ILE A 447 -3.05 -11.52 -12.42
CA ILE A 447 -2.62 -10.91 -11.17
C ILE A 447 -1.33 -10.12 -11.40
N LEU A 448 -1.21 -8.97 -10.73
CA LEU A 448 0.06 -8.30 -10.54
C LEU A 448 0.75 -8.93 -9.33
N VAL A 449 2.03 -9.21 -9.46
CA VAL A 449 2.88 -9.76 -8.42
C VAL A 449 4.12 -8.90 -8.30
N GLY A 450 4.82 -8.95 -7.18
CA GLY A 450 5.98 -8.09 -6.96
C GLY A 450 6.51 -8.09 -5.53
N ARG A 451 5.93 -8.90 -4.65
CA ARG A 451 6.35 -8.96 -3.25
C ARG A 451 7.82 -9.37 -3.17
N ALA A 452 8.62 -8.56 -2.46
CA ALA A 452 10.06 -8.73 -2.32
C ALA A 452 10.82 -8.79 -3.66
N ARG A 453 10.22 -8.27 -4.75
CA ARG A 453 10.83 -8.16 -6.08
C ARG A 453 11.05 -6.69 -6.42
N PRO A 454 12.04 -6.37 -7.28
CA PRO A 454 12.38 -4.98 -7.60
C PRO A 454 11.33 -4.27 -8.45
N GLN A 455 10.45 -5.02 -9.14
CA GLN A 455 9.42 -4.48 -10.03
C GLN A 455 8.15 -5.34 -9.99
N ALA A 456 7.02 -4.74 -10.34
CA ALA A 456 5.77 -5.44 -10.62
C ALA A 456 5.89 -6.34 -11.87
N ILE A 457 5.38 -7.56 -11.78
CA ILE A 457 5.26 -8.53 -12.87
C ILE A 457 3.77 -8.78 -13.10
N LEU A 458 3.34 -8.73 -14.36
CA LEU A 458 1.98 -9.10 -14.75
C LEU A 458 1.93 -10.58 -15.10
N LEU A 459 1.21 -11.36 -14.30
CA LEU A 459 0.97 -12.79 -14.55
C LEU A 459 -0.43 -13.00 -15.15
N VAL A 460 -0.49 -13.57 -16.36
CA VAL A 460 -1.70 -13.65 -17.19
C VAL A 460 -2.15 -15.09 -17.41
N GLU A 461 -3.40 -15.40 -17.04
CA GLU A 461 -4.14 -16.59 -17.48
C GLU A 461 -4.82 -16.26 -18.81
N ARG A 462 -4.43 -16.94 -19.88
CA ARG A 462 -4.93 -16.66 -21.23
C ARG A 462 -6.33 -17.20 -21.45
N ASN A 463 -7.14 -16.48 -22.20
CA ASN A 463 -8.41 -17.01 -22.69
C ASN A 463 -8.16 -18.05 -23.80
N ALA A 464 -8.54 -19.30 -23.55
CA ALA A 464 -8.26 -20.41 -24.46
C ALA A 464 -8.96 -20.28 -25.81
N GLU A 465 -10.15 -19.69 -25.87
CA GLU A 465 -10.92 -19.58 -27.12
C GLU A 465 -10.33 -18.54 -28.07
N THR A 466 -9.95 -17.38 -27.52
CA THR A 466 -9.41 -16.26 -28.30
C THR A 466 -7.92 -16.39 -28.60
N THR A 467 -7.18 -17.17 -27.81
CA THR A 467 -5.72 -17.30 -27.94
C THR A 467 -5.22 -18.67 -28.41
N LYS A 468 -6.12 -19.57 -28.85
CA LYS A 468 -5.79 -20.95 -29.28
C LYS A 468 -4.72 -21.04 -30.37
N ASP A 469 -4.72 -20.10 -31.31
CA ASP A 469 -3.83 -20.08 -32.48
C ASP A 469 -2.67 -19.07 -32.30
N MET A 470 -2.54 -18.49 -31.10
CA MET A 470 -1.53 -17.48 -30.80
C MET A 470 -0.38 -18.09 -30.00
N THR A 471 0.86 -17.75 -30.36
CA THR A 471 2.02 -18.04 -29.52
C THR A 471 2.01 -17.19 -28.25
N THR A 472 2.82 -17.56 -27.24
CA THR A 472 3.01 -16.73 -26.03
C THR A 472 3.48 -15.32 -26.37
N GLN A 473 4.40 -15.19 -27.33
CA GLN A 473 4.87 -13.87 -27.75
C GLN A 473 3.77 -13.04 -28.40
N GLN A 474 2.97 -13.63 -29.30
CA GLN A 474 1.85 -12.93 -29.95
C GLN A 474 0.81 -12.42 -28.95
N VAL A 475 0.58 -13.14 -27.84
CA VAL A 475 -0.30 -12.66 -26.76
C VAL A 475 0.33 -11.53 -25.95
N LYS A 476 1.63 -11.60 -25.65
CA LYS A 476 2.35 -10.48 -25.00
C LYS A 476 2.27 -9.21 -25.85
N ASP A 477 2.57 -9.32 -27.15
CA ASP A 477 2.56 -8.20 -28.08
C ASP A 477 1.17 -7.58 -28.20
N ALA A 478 0.12 -8.40 -28.26
CA ALA A 478 -1.25 -7.93 -28.34
C ALA A 478 -1.80 -7.39 -27.00
N LEU A 479 -1.25 -7.82 -25.86
CA LEU A 479 -1.59 -7.26 -24.55
C LEU A 479 -0.90 -5.95 -24.24
N TRP A 480 0.24 -5.69 -24.88
CA TRP A 480 1.07 -4.53 -24.57
C TRP A 480 0.31 -3.19 -24.59
N PRO A 481 -0.55 -2.87 -25.58
CA PRO A 481 -1.33 -1.63 -25.55
C PRO A 481 -2.27 -1.53 -24.34
N VAL A 482 -2.81 -2.66 -23.86
CA VAL A 482 -3.68 -2.69 -22.67
C VAL A 482 -2.85 -2.50 -21.40
N VAL A 483 -1.62 -3.01 -21.37
CA VAL A 483 -0.65 -2.77 -20.29
C VAL A 483 -0.22 -1.29 -20.27
N GLU A 484 -0.11 -0.63 -21.41
CA GLU A 484 0.16 0.81 -21.47
C GLU A 484 -0.97 1.64 -20.86
N GLU A 485 -2.24 1.29 -21.13
CA GLU A 485 -3.38 1.94 -20.46
C GLU A 485 -3.41 1.66 -18.95
N MET A 486 -3.10 0.42 -18.54
CA MET A 486 -2.95 0.07 -17.13
C MET A 486 -1.87 0.93 -16.45
N ASN A 487 -0.70 1.08 -17.07
CA ASN A 487 0.41 1.84 -16.51
C ASN A 487 0.07 3.32 -16.26
N LYS A 488 -0.80 3.94 -17.07
CA LYS A 488 -1.21 5.34 -16.89
C LYS A 488 -1.97 5.62 -15.59
N ILE A 489 -2.70 4.62 -15.08
CA ILE A 489 -3.52 4.76 -13.87
C ILE A 489 -2.86 4.19 -12.61
N MET A 490 -1.75 3.47 -12.78
CA MET A 490 -1.00 2.85 -11.69
C MET A 490 0.06 3.82 -11.17
N ALA A 491 0.32 3.75 -9.86
CA ALA A 491 1.52 4.36 -9.28
C ALA A 491 2.77 3.81 -10.00
N THR A 492 3.82 4.63 -10.13
CA THR A 492 5.03 4.31 -10.92
C THR A 492 5.59 2.92 -10.57
N GLN A 493 5.69 2.59 -9.28
CA GLN A 493 6.15 1.28 -8.79
C GLN A 493 5.28 0.09 -9.22
N GLY A 494 4.00 0.31 -9.54
CA GLY A 494 3.07 -0.72 -10.00
C GLY A 494 3.03 -0.90 -11.52
N GLN A 495 3.83 -0.13 -12.27
CA GLN A 495 3.87 -0.20 -13.73
C GLN A 495 4.69 -1.40 -14.23
N VAL A 496 4.24 -2.01 -15.33
CA VAL A 496 4.81 -3.24 -15.90
C VAL A 496 5.41 -2.95 -17.28
N THR A 497 6.59 -3.52 -17.55
CA THR A 497 7.29 -3.42 -18.83
C THR A 497 7.13 -4.72 -19.65
N PRO A 498 7.41 -4.75 -20.98
CA PRO A 498 7.08 -5.90 -21.82
C PRO A 498 7.74 -7.20 -21.37
N ASP A 499 8.98 -7.11 -20.87
CA ASP A 499 9.75 -8.24 -20.37
C ASP A 499 9.19 -8.80 -19.05
N HIS A 500 8.37 -8.03 -18.35
CA HIS A 500 7.74 -8.39 -17.06
C HIS A 500 6.28 -8.83 -17.23
N ILE A 501 5.90 -9.24 -18.43
CA ILE A 501 4.63 -9.91 -18.69
C ILE A 501 4.89 -11.41 -18.74
N LEU A 502 4.38 -12.14 -17.77
CA LEU A 502 4.40 -13.59 -17.71
C LEU A 502 3.04 -14.11 -18.17
N VAL A 503 3.04 -14.85 -19.28
CA VAL A 503 1.83 -15.41 -19.87
C VAL A 503 1.85 -16.91 -19.64
N ALA A 504 0.87 -17.40 -18.88
CA ALA A 504 0.77 -18.81 -18.55
C ALA A 504 0.58 -19.68 -19.82
N PRO A 505 1.10 -20.92 -19.85
CA PRO A 505 0.87 -21.84 -20.95
C PRO A 505 -0.62 -22.03 -21.24
N LEU A 506 -0.98 -22.24 -22.51
CA LEU A 506 -2.36 -22.47 -22.92
C LEU A 506 -2.95 -23.68 -22.17
N GLY A 507 -4.13 -23.50 -21.57
CA GLY A 507 -4.79 -24.53 -20.75
C GLY A 507 -4.38 -24.53 -19.27
N THR A 508 -3.51 -23.62 -18.83
CA THR A 508 -3.22 -23.43 -17.40
C THR A 508 -4.37 -22.66 -16.74
N GLU A 509 -4.91 -23.18 -15.64
CA GLU A 509 -5.94 -22.50 -14.85
C GLU A 509 -5.35 -22.03 -13.52
N PHE A 510 -5.55 -20.76 -13.15
CA PHE A 510 -5.12 -20.28 -11.85
C PHE A 510 -6.02 -20.86 -10.73
N PRO A 511 -5.45 -21.21 -9.56
CA PRO A 511 -6.24 -21.59 -8.41
C PRO A 511 -7.22 -20.49 -8.05
N ARG A 512 -8.50 -20.83 -8.00
CA ARG A 512 -9.57 -19.88 -7.64
C ARG A 512 -10.20 -20.28 -6.31
N THR A 513 -10.62 -19.27 -5.56
CA THR A 513 -11.50 -19.47 -4.42
C THR A 513 -12.86 -19.97 -4.93
N PRO A 514 -13.73 -20.43 -4.02
CA PRO A 514 -15.08 -20.81 -4.40
C PRO A 514 -15.92 -19.65 -4.99
N LYS A 515 -15.52 -18.38 -4.76
CA LYS A 515 -16.13 -17.18 -5.38
C LYS A 515 -15.69 -16.93 -6.82
N GLY A 516 -14.71 -17.67 -7.32
CA GLY A 516 -14.11 -17.44 -8.64
C GLY A 516 -12.97 -16.41 -8.64
N THR A 517 -12.61 -15.85 -7.48
CA THR A 517 -11.43 -14.95 -7.35
C THR A 517 -10.14 -15.75 -7.31
N VAL A 518 -9.04 -15.22 -7.85
CA VAL A 518 -7.73 -15.91 -7.88
C VAL A 518 -7.14 -16.00 -6.46
N ARG A 519 -6.60 -17.17 -6.09
CA ARG A 519 -5.84 -17.37 -4.84
C ARG A 519 -4.39 -16.93 -5.07
N ARG A 520 -4.15 -15.61 -5.02
CA ARG A 520 -2.87 -14.94 -5.33
C ARG A 520 -1.64 -15.71 -4.85
N LYS A 521 -1.53 -15.97 -3.54
CA LYS A 521 -0.39 -16.69 -2.95
C LYS A 521 -0.16 -18.08 -3.57
N GLN A 522 -1.21 -18.86 -3.77
CA GLN A 522 -1.08 -20.21 -4.35
C GLN A 522 -0.72 -20.13 -5.84
N THR A 523 -1.26 -19.13 -6.55
CA THR A 523 -0.86 -18.86 -7.94
C THR A 523 0.61 -18.43 -8.00
N GLU A 524 1.06 -17.54 -7.12
CA GLU A 524 2.47 -17.14 -7.03
C GLU A 524 3.37 -18.34 -6.76
N GLU A 525 3.01 -19.23 -5.83
CA GLU A 525 3.72 -20.48 -5.56
C GLU A 525 3.77 -21.41 -6.79
N MET A 526 2.68 -21.51 -7.56
CA MET A 526 2.65 -22.31 -8.79
C MET A 526 3.61 -21.82 -9.88
N PHE A 527 3.82 -20.51 -9.93
CA PHE A 527 4.70 -19.87 -10.90
C PHE A 527 5.99 -19.36 -10.26
N GLU A 528 6.34 -19.80 -9.04
CA GLU A 528 7.43 -19.19 -8.25
C GLU A 528 8.74 -19.21 -9.03
N ARG A 529 9.04 -20.33 -9.70
CA ARG A 529 10.19 -20.45 -10.58
C ARG A 529 10.14 -19.52 -11.79
N ASP A 530 9.00 -19.44 -12.48
CA ASP A 530 8.87 -18.59 -13.67
C ASP A 530 8.90 -17.10 -13.29
N LEU A 531 8.31 -16.76 -12.15
CA LEU A 531 8.33 -15.42 -11.55
C LEU A 531 9.74 -15.05 -11.07
N ASP A 532 10.48 -16.01 -10.51
CA ASP A 532 11.88 -15.85 -10.18
C ASP A 532 12.73 -15.74 -11.43
N GLU A 533 12.45 -16.47 -12.51
CA GLU A 533 13.15 -16.32 -13.78
C GLU A 533 12.86 -14.94 -14.40
N VAL A 534 11.62 -14.47 -14.38
CA VAL A 534 11.25 -13.12 -14.85
C VAL A 534 11.82 -12.04 -13.93
N SER A 535 11.89 -12.27 -12.62
CA SER A 535 12.44 -11.34 -11.63
C SER A 535 13.98 -11.39 -11.55
N ALA A 536 14.59 -12.52 -11.89
CA ALA A 536 16.02 -12.80 -11.93
C ALA A 536 16.56 -12.77 -13.35
N LEU A 537 15.78 -12.27 -14.31
CA LEU A 537 16.27 -11.52 -15.45
C LEU A 537 17.09 -10.32 -14.91
N LYS A 538 18.24 -10.60 -14.27
CA LYS A 538 19.45 -9.85 -14.55
C LYS A 538 19.50 -9.83 -16.06
N ARG A 539 19.63 -8.64 -16.61
CA ARG A 539 19.59 -8.39 -18.05
C ARG A 539 20.75 -9.10 -18.72
N THR A 540 20.61 -10.40 -18.92
CA THR A 540 21.53 -11.26 -19.65
C THR A 540 21.04 -11.27 -21.10
N GLY A 541 21.58 -10.33 -21.87
CA GLY A 541 22.19 -10.78 -23.12
C GLY A 541 23.30 -11.78 -22.74
N GLY A 542 23.29 -12.93 -23.41
CA GLY A 542 23.88 -14.17 -22.90
C GLY A 542 25.39 -14.18 -22.62
N ARG A 543 25.76 -15.07 -21.70
CA ARG A 543 27.07 -15.71 -21.64
C ARG A 543 26.88 -17.11 -21.04
N GLU A 544 26.46 -18.06 -21.87
CA GLU A 544 26.77 -19.47 -21.61
C GLU A 544 28.20 -19.73 -22.12
N HIS A 545 29.07 -20.14 -21.22
CA HIS A 545 30.38 -20.71 -21.55
C HIS A 545 30.39 -22.17 -21.09
N THR A 546 29.77 -23.05 -21.87
CA THR A 546 30.17 -24.46 -21.89
C THR A 546 31.15 -24.66 -23.03
N ARG A 547 32.45 -24.63 -22.70
CA ARG A 547 33.48 -25.29 -23.49
C ARG A 547 33.12 -26.77 -23.61
N ASN A 548 32.87 -27.26 -24.82
CA ASN A 548 33.48 -28.48 -25.37
C ASN A 548 32.94 -28.80 -26.77
N GLY A 549 33.81 -28.62 -27.77
CA GLY A 549 34.19 -29.66 -28.75
C GLY A 549 33.17 -30.23 -29.76
N HIS A 550 33.48 -29.94 -31.03
CA HIS A 550 33.32 -30.79 -32.23
C HIS A 550 31.95 -30.88 -32.92
N GLY A 551 31.92 -30.50 -34.21
CA GLY A 551 30.96 -31.02 -35.19
C GLY A 551 30.58 -30.04 -36.29
N HIS A 552 31.20 -30.16 -37.46
CA HIS A 552 30.82 -29.48 -38.71
C HIS A 552 29.36 -29.71 -39.13
N SER A 553 28.68 -28.67 -39.63
CA SER A 553 27.97 -28.72 -40.93
C SER A 553 27.45 -27.35 -41.37
N ASN A 554 27.71 -27.01 -42.63
CA ASN A 554 27.30 -25.82 -43.37
C ASN A 554 25.77 -25.63 -43.49
N GLY A 555 25.34 -24.37 -43.58
CA GLY A 555 24.05 -23.97 -44.16
C GLY A 555 23.90 -22.45 -44.25
N ASN A 556 24.09 -21.90 -45.46
CA ASN A 556 23.92 -20.49 -45.84
C ASN A 556 22.52 -19.94 -45.50
N GLY A 557 22.45 -18.64 -45.15
CA GLY A 557 21.24 -17.85 -45.32
C GLY A 557 21.24 -16.51 -44.59
N HIS A 558 21.45 -15.43 -45.36
CA HIS A 558 21.18 -14.02 -45.07
C HIS A 558 22.06 -13.27 -44.05
N VAL A 559 22.97 -12.49 -44.63
CA VAL A 559 23.51 -11.25 -44.07
C VAL A 559 22.38 -10.21 -44.09
N ASP A 560 21.94 -9.75 -42.91
CA ASP A 560 21.33 -8.43 -42.76
C ASP A 560 22.38 -7.49 -42.16
N GLU A 561 22.82 -6.56 -43.00
CA GLU A 561 23.67 -5.41 -42.66
C GLU A 561 22.82 -4.39 -41.89
N ASP A 562 23.01 -4.28 -40.57
CA ASP A 562 22.77 -3.02 -39.83
C ASP A 562 23.37 -3.05 -38.41
N GLN A 563 24.67 -3.38 -38.32
CA GLN A 563 25.45 -3.13 -37.10
C GLN A 563 25.87 -1.64 -37.09
N PRO A 564 25.50 -0.83 -36.08
CA PRO A 564 25.92 0.56 -36.02
C PRO A 564 27.43 0.65 -35.86
N THR A 565 28.13 1.27 -36.81
CA THR A 565 29.56 1.60 -36.73
C THR A 565 29.84 2.85 -35.87
N ASP A 566 28.80 3.52 -35.36
CA ASP A 566 28.88 4.74 -34.55
C ASP A 566 28.29 4.54 -33.14
N ILE A 567 29.16 4.61 -32.13
CA ILE A 567 28.84 4.53 -30.70
C ILE A 567 27.77 5.56 -30.32
N ALA A 568 27.82 6.76 -30.88
CA ALA A 568 26.89 7.83 -30.58
C ALA A 568 25.46 7.49 -31.04
N GLN A 569 25.33 6.79 -32.18
CA GLN A 569 24.05 6.34 -32.68
C GLN A 569 23.51 5.14 -31.89
N ALA A 570 24.39 4.27 -31.39
CA ALA A 570 24.03 3.14 -30.54
C ALA A 570 23.52 3.59 -29.16
N VAL A 571 24.15 4.60 -28.54
CA VAL A 571 23.69 5.21 -27.28
C VAL A 571 22.32 5.87 -27.46
N ARG A 572 22.12 6.66 -28.53
CA ARG A 572 20.80 7.26 -28.85
C ARG A 572 19.70 6.21 -29.01
N ARG A 573 19.95 5.15 -29.77
CA ARG A 573 18.99 4.05 -29.95
C ARG A 573 18.67 3.37 -28.63
N ALA A 574 19.66 3.13 -27.77
CA ALA A 574 19.44 2.53 -26.45
C ALA A 574 18.55 3.42 -25.56
N VAL A 575 18.79 4.73 -25.56
CA VAL A 575 18.00 5.70 -24.79
C VAL A 575 16.58 5.83 -25.35
N TYR A 576 16.40 6.03 -26.65
CA TYR A 576 15.06 6.14 -27.26
C TYR A 576 14.25 4.85 -27.12
N HIS A 577 14.90 3.70 -27.22
CA HIS A 577 14.22 2.41 -27.06
C HIS A 577 13.72 2.19 -25.63
N VAL A 578 14.50 2.57 -24.61
CA VAL A 578 14.13 2.42 -23.20
C VAL A 578 13.14 3.50 -22.75
N CYS A 579 13.36 4.76 -23.14
CA CYS A 579 12.51 5.89 -22.75
C CYS A 579 11.22 5.96 -23.58
N ARG A 580 11.15 5.29 -24.74
CA ARG A 580 10.02 5.31 -25.69
C ARG A 580 9.63 6.72 -26.17
N ILE A 581 10.60 7.63 -26.16
CA ILE A 581 10.46 9.01 -26.63
C ILE A 581 11.52 9.21 -27.72
N SER A 582 11.10 9.56 -28.93
CA SER A 582 11.97 9.66 -30.11
C SER A 582 12.59 11.04 -30.34
N ASP A 583 12.19 12.05 -29.56
CA ASP A 583 12.60 13.46 -29.72
C ASP A 583 13.38 14.02 -28.51
N ILE A 584 14.03 13.17 -27.70
CA ILE A 584 14.89 13.67 -26.60
C ILE A 584 16.15 14.29 -27.19
N GLY A 585 16.40 15.57 -26.93
CA GLY A 585 17.62 16.26 -27.34
C GLY A 585 18.87 15.71 -26.64
N ASP A 586 20.03 15.73 -27.31
CA ASP A 586 21.26 15.12 -26.78
C ASP A 586 21.70 15.68 -25.41
N ASP A 587 21.36 16.93 -25.13
CA ASP A 587 21.72 17.67 -23.92
C ASP A 587 20.62 17.65 -22.84
N GLU A 588 19.49 17.00 -23.10
CA GLU A 588 18.35 16.99 -22.19
C GLU A 588 18.48 15.90 -21.12
N ASP A 589 18.06 16.23 -19.89
CA ASP A 589 18.11 15.31 -18.76
C ASP A 589 17.03 14.23 -18.89
N LEU A 590 17.46 12.97 -18.94
CA LEU A 590 16.59 11.82 -19.14
C LEU A 590 15.58 11.65 -18.00
N PHE A 591 15.90 12.04 -16.77
CA PHE A 591 14.97 11.97 -15.62
C PHE A 591 13.84 12.99 -15.71
N GLU A 592 14.02 14.10 -16.44
CA GLU A 592 12.93 15.04 -16.71
C GLU A 592 11.86 14.47 -17.64
N TYR A 593 12.22 13.46 -18.43
CA TYR A 593 11.32 12.69 -19.28
C TYR A 593 10.72 11.46 -18.59
N GLY A 594 10.80 11.41 -17.26
CA GLY A 594 10.21 10.35 -16.46
C GLY A 594 11.07 9.10 -16.32
N LEU A 595 12.37 9.17 -16.65
CA LEU A 595 13.32 8.08 -16.42
C LEU A 595 13.36 7.73 -14.92
N ASP A 596 12.97 6.52 -14.56
CA ASP A 596 13.05 6.03 -13.18
C ASP A 596 14.26 5.10 -12.94
N SER A 597 14.38 4.57 -11.72
CA SER A 597 15.50 3.69 -11.38
C SER A 597 15.53 2.37 -12.16
N ILE A 598 14.38 1.92 -12.65
CA ILE A 598 14.23 0.72 -13.46
C ILE A 598 14.66 1.07 -14.89
N GLN A 599 14.21 2.20 -15.43
CA GLN A 599 14.61 2.71 -16.75
C GLN A 599 16.08 3.16 -16.81
N ALA A 600 16.69 3.52 -15.68
CA ALA A 600 18.14 3.68 -15.57
C ALA A 600 18.85 2.32 -15.58
N GLN A 601 18.31 1.30 -14.90
CA GLN A 601 18.84 -0.07 -14.97
C GLN A 601 18.78 -0.62 -16.40
N GLN A 602 17.59 -0.73 -16.99
CA GLN A 602 17.21 -0.03 -18.23
C GLN A 602 18.24 0.33 -19.32
N ILE A 603 18.66 1.58 -19.29
CA ILE A 603 19.67 2.08 -20.21
C ILE A 603 21.02 1.39 -19.92
N SER A 604 21.35 1.08 -18.66
CA SER A 604 22.67 0.54 -18.28
C SER A 604 22.98 -0.80 -18.95
N ALA A 605 22.04 -1.75 -18.94
CA ALA A 605 22.28 -3.03 -19.63
C ALA A 605 22.04 -2.97 -21.14
N ALA A 606 21.35 -1.95 -21.66
CA ALA A 606 21.32 -1.72 -23.11
C ALA A 606 22.67 -1.22 -23.61
N LEU A 607 23.31 -0.30 -22.87
CA LEU A 607 24.69 0.12 -23.07
C LEU A 607 25.65 -1.06 -22.91
N GLY A 608 25.48 -1.90 -21.89
CA GLY A 608 26.29 -3.11 -21.70
C GLY A 608 26.25 -4.11 -22.86
N LYS A 609 25.22 -4.07 -23.74
CA LYS A 609 25.16 -4.92 -24.96
C LYS A 609 26.02 -4.41 -26.11
N ILE A 610 26.41 -3.14 -26.08
CA ILE A 610 27.27 -2.51 -27.07
C ILE A 610 28.68 -2.27 -26.52
N SER A 611 29.04 -2.93 -25.41
CA SER A 611 30.33 -2.77 -24.73
C SER A 611 31.52 -3.18 -25.57
N ASP A 612 31.32 -4.06 -26.55
CA ASP A 612 32.36 -4.49 -27.49
C ASP A 612 32.81 -3.36 -28.42
N LEU A 613 32.05 -2.26 -28.50
CA LEU A 613 32.41 -1.05 -29.23
C LEU A 613 33.24 -0.08 -28.37
N TRP A 614 33.54 -0.40 -27.10
CA TRP A 614 34.15 0.53 -26.15
C TRP A 614 35.66 0.32 -25.98
N PRO A 615 36.41 1.37 -25.58
CA PRO A 615 37.78 1.22 -25.07
C PRO A 615 37.82 0.31 -23.83
N GLU A 616 38.89 -0.50 -23.67
CA GLU A 616 39.06 -1.51 -22.59
C GLU A 616 38.92 -0.93 -21.16
N ASP A 617 39.12 0.37 -20.97
CA ASP A 617 39.08 1.05 -19.66
C ASP A 617 37.70 1.68 -19.31
N SER A 618 36.66 1.46 -20.13
CA SER A 618 35.34 2.07 -19.93
C SER A 618 34.50 1.31 -18.91
N THR A 619 33.93 2.00 -17.92
CA THR A 619 33.09 1.37 -16.88
C THR A 619 31.63 1.26 -17.31
N THR A 620 30.94 0.22 -16.82
CA THR A 620 29.48 0.09 -16.94
C THR A 620 28.82 -0.08 -15.59
N GLY A 621 27.78 0.71 -15.35
CA GLY A 621 26.92 0.56 -14.18
C GLY A 621 25.83 1.61 -14.18
N THR A 622 24.77 1.36 -13.42
CA THR A 622 23.67 2.32 -13.24
C THR A 622 24.15 3.67 -12.76
N GLY A 623 25.23 3.71 -11.96
CA GLY A 623 25.85 4.93 -11.46
C GLY A 623 26.23 5.93 -12.57
N ILE A 624 26.53 5.46 -13.78
CA ILE A 624 26.87 6.33 -14.93
C ILE A 624 25.63 7.06 -15.46
N ILE A 625 24.46 6.44 -15.42
CA ILE A 625 23.22 7.07 -15.90
C ILE A 625 22.74 8.10 -14.91
N TYR A 626 22.97 7.87 -13.62
CA TYR A 626 22.73 8.89 -12.61
C TYR A 626 23.75 10.03 -12.72
N SER A 627 25.04 9.72 -12.91
CA SER A 627 26.12 10.73 -12.95
C SER A 627 26.15 11.56 -14.24
N LYS A 628 25.72 10.99 -15.37
CA LYS A 628 25.71 11.61 -16.70
C LYS A 628 24.32 11.40 -17.35
N PRO A 629 23.27 12.09 -16.85
CA PRO A 629 21.89 11.80 -17.19
C PRO A 629 21.43 12.35 -18.55
N THR A 630 22.34 12.59 -19.50
CA THR A 630 22.03 13.08 -20.85
C THR A 630 22.61 12.13 -21.89
N ILE A 631 22.02 12.09 -23.09
CA ILE A 631 22.55 11.26 -24.20
C ILE A 631 24.00 11.67 -24.50
N ARG A 632 24.31 12.97 -24.52
CA ARG A 632 25.69 13.47 -24.71
C ARG A 632 26.62 13.00 -23.60
N GLY A 633 26.21 13.08 -22.34
CA GLY A 633 27.01 12.62 -21.20
C GLY A 633 27.27 11.12 -21.24
N LEU A 634 26.31 10.32 -21.70
CA LEU A 634 26.48 8.88 -21.92
C LEU A 634 27.44 8.60 -23.09
N ILE A 635 27.37 9.37 -24.18
CA ILE A 635 28.29 9.24 -25.33
C ILE A 635 29.73 9.57 -24.91
N GLU A 636 29.94 10.67 -24.19
CA GLU A 636 31.26 11.12 -23.71
C GLU A 636 31.91 10.13 -22.74
N THR A 637 31.09 9.43 -21.94
CA THR A 637 31.57 8.40 -21.00
C THR A 637 32.06 7.14 -21.72
N VAL A 638 31.56 6.91 -22.94
CA VAL A 638 31.74 5.68 -23.70
C VAL A 638 32.74 5.85 -24.85
N ALA A 639 32.88 7.06 -25.39
CA ALA A 639 33.86 7.44 -26.40
C ALA A 639 34.54 8.76 -26.00
N PRO A 640 35.47 8.73 -25.03
CA PRO A 640 36.20 9.92 -24.63
C PRO A 640 37.06 10.40 -25.80
N ASP A 641 36.80 11.61 -26.29
CA ASP A 641 37.65 12.24 -27.30
C ASP A 641 39.04 12.48 -26.68
N ASN A 642 40.12 12.15 -27.39
CA ASN A 642 41.50 12.18 -26.90
C ASN A 642 42.05 13.62 -26.69
N GLY A 643 41.20 14.58 -26.36
CA GLY A 643 41.55 15.95 -26.06
C GLY A 643 40.67 16.50 -24.94
N GLN A 644 41.30 16.75 -23.78
CA GLN A 644 40.78 17.36 -22.55
C GLN A 644 40.16 16.41 -21.52
N GLN A 645 41.02 15.89 -20.63
CA GLN A 645 40.62 15.61 -19.25
C GLN A 645 40.08 16.90 -18.63
N ASN A 646 38.79 16.96 -18.34
CA ASN A 646 38.22 17.86 -17.33
C ASN A 646 37.15 17.09 -16.54
N GLY A 647 37.31 17.03 -15.22
CA GLY A 647 36.37 16.35 -14.32
C GLY A 647 35.02 17.05 -14.25
N ASP A 648 33.95 16.37 -14.66
CA ASP A 648 32.66 16.99 -14.97
C ASP A 648 31.79 17.37 -13.75
N GLY A 649 32.10 16.85 -12.55
CA GLY A 649 31.37 17.24 -11.33
C GLY A 649 31.63 18.69 -10.87
N GLY A 650 32.76 19.27 -11.24
CA GLY A 650 33.07 20.68 -10.94
C GLY A 650 32.28 21.65 -11.82
N ASN A 651 32.06 21.28 -13.08
CA ASN A 651 31.43 22.12 -14.10
C ASN A 651 29.93 22.32 -13.83
N ASP A 652 29.24 21.26 -13.40
CA ASP A 652 27.81 21.32 -13.06
C ASP A 652 27.53 22.22 -11.83
N MET A 653 28.37 22.16 -10.79
CA MET A 653 28.20 23.02 -9.61
C MET A 653 28.42 24.49 -9.98
N GLU A 654 29.47 24.80 -10.75
CA GLU A 654 29.74 26.17 -11.22
C GLU A 654 28.62 26.71 -12.11
N ALA A 655 28.08 25.87 -13.02
CA ALA A 655 26.94 26.22 -13.86
C ALA A 655 25.68 26.53 -13.03
N LEU A 656 25.38 25.71 -12.02
CA LEU A 656 24.25 25.93 -11.11
C LEU A 656 24.42 27.20 -10.27
N ILE A 657 25.62 27.43 -9.72
CA ILE A 657 25.92 28.67 -9.00
C ILE A 657 25.68 29.86 -9.94
N GLY A 658 26.29 29.87 -11.13
CA GLY A 658 26.12 30.95 -12.10
C GLY A 658 24.68 31.17 -12.51
N LYS A 659 23.92 30.10 -12.77
CA LYS A 659 22.50 30.18 -13.13
C LYS A 659 21.69 30.89 -12.05
N TYR A 660 21.81 30.45 -10.80
CA TYR A 660 20.99 30.95 -9.70
C TYR A 660 21.53 32.23 -9.03
N THR A 661 22.67 32.75 -9.46
CA THR A 661 23.18 34.06 -9.01
C THR A 661 23.16 35.15 -10.09
N SER A 662 22.92 34.80 -11.36
CA SER A 662 23.03 35.73 -12.50
C SER A 662 22.11 36.96 -12.46
N ASP A 663 20.93 36.83 -11.88
CA ASP A 663 19.86 37.85 -11.88
C ASP A 663 19.32 38.14 -10.47
N LEU A 664 20.21 38.10 -9.46
CA LEU A 664 19.85 38.36 -8.07
C LEU A 664 19.18 39.74 -7.89
N PRO A 665 18.09 39.82 -7.10
CA PRO A 665 17.32 41.06 -6.94
C PRO A 665 18.09 42.11 -6.15
N GLN A 666 17.75 43.38 -6.38
CA GLN A 666 18.23 44.48 -5.52
C GLN A 666 17.43 44.51 -4.20
N PRO A 667 18.07 44.86 -3.08
CA PRO A 667 17.39 44.92 -1.78
C PRO A 667 16.31 46.01 -1.76
N LEU A 668 15.16 45.68 -1.19
CA LEU A 668 14.15 46.65 -0.80
C LEU A 668 14.60 47.33 0.51
N ALA A 669 14.39 48.64 0.62
CA ALA A 669 14.68 49.37 1.87
C ALA A 669 13.67 48.95 2.95
N SER A 670 14.15 48.58 4.13
CA SER A 670 13.31 48.26 5.28
C SER A 670 12.68 49.53 5.84
N ASP A 671 11.36 49.53 5.97
CA ASP A 671 10.56 50.70 6.38
C ASP A 671 9.62 50.43 7.57
N GLU A 672 9.50 49.17 8.03
CA GLU A 672 8.59 48.77 9.10
C GLU A 672 9.29 48.57 10.47
N PRO A 673 8.79 49.17 11.58
CA PRO A 673 9.38 49.06 12.93
C PRO A 673 9.14 47.69 13.56
N ALA A 674 10.18 47.06 14.12
CA ALA A 674 10.12 45.71 14.70
C ALA A 674 9.38 45.68 16.06
N TYR A 675 8.44 44.74 16.25
CA TYR A 675 7.77 44.49 17.53
C TYR A 675 7.58 42.98 17.69
N GLY A 676 8.34 42.35 18.61
CA GLY A 676 8.45 40.89 18.73
C GLY A 676 9.24 40.25 17.57
N MET A 677 9.61 38.97 17.68
CA MET A 677 10.28 38.21 16.63
C MET A 677 9.31 37.23 15.95
N THR A 678 9.15 37.37 14.63
CA THR A 678 8.40 36.40 13.81
C THR A 678 9.36 35.47 13.07
N VAL A 679 9.21 34.17 13.27
CA VAL A 679 10.08 33.15 12.64
C VAL A 679 9.30 32.34 11.60
N ALA A 680 9.82 32.28 10.37
CA ALA A 680 9.34 31.32 9.39
C ALA A 680 10.27 30.09 9.36
N ILE A 681 9.72 28.89 9.24
CA ILE A 681 10.51 27.66 9.23
C ILE A 681 10.04 26.70 8.14
N THR A 682 10.96 26.26 7.27
CA THR A 682 10.70 25.15 6.36
C THR A 682 11.09 23.83 7.02
N GLY A 683 10.32 22.77 6.80
CA GLY A 683 10.67 21.43 7.32
C GLY A 683 10.43 21.26 8.82
N SER A 684 9.45 21.96 9.39
CA SER A 684 9.05 21.89 10.81
C SER A 684 8.57 20.50 11.27
N THR A 685 8.17 19.63 10.33
CA THR A 685 7.67 18.27 10.60
C THR A 685 8.76 17.20 10.57
N GLY A 686 9.99 17.54 10.14
CA GLY A 686 11.15 16.65 10.18
C GLY A 686 11.71 16.52 11.60
N ASN A 687 12.60 15.55 11.83
CA ASN A 687 13.11 15.24 13.18
C ASN A 687 13.75 16.48 13.86
N LEU A 688 14.71 17.14 13.20
CA LEU A 688 15.31 18.38 13.72
C LEU A 688 14.29 19.53 13.76
N GLY A 689 13.47 19.68 12.72
CA GLY A 689 12.46 20.74 12.61
C GLY A 689 11.43 20.73 13.73
N CYS A 690 11.02 19.55 14.17
CA CYS A 690 10.05 19.39 15.24
C CYS A 690 10.63 19.78 16.61
N ASN A 691 11.90 19.46 16.85
CA ASN A 691 12.63 19.92 18.03
C ASN A 691 12.85 21.44 17.99
N MET A 692 13.23 22.01 16.84
CA MET A 692 13.39 23.47 16.70
C MET A 692 12.07 24.20 16.94
N LEU A 693 10.96 23.70 16.40
CA LEU A 693 9.64 24.29 16.66
C LEU A 693 9.28 24.21 18.15
N ASN A 694 9.60 23.10 18.81
CA ASN A 694 9.40 22.91 20.25
C ASN A 694 10.16 23.97 21.08
N ASP A 695 11.39 24.28 20.71
CA ASP A 695 12.21 25.28 21.41
C ASP A 695 11.76 26.71 21.08
N LEU A 696 11.44 26.99 19.81
CA LEU A 696 10.96 28.30 19.35
C LEU A 696 9.63 28.70 20.01
N ILE A 697 8.70 27.76 20.21
CA ILE A 697 7.42 28.03 20.91
C ILE A 697 7.65 28.48 22.37
N ARG A 698 8.76 28.06 22.98
CA ARG A 698 9.14 28.42 24.35
C ARG A 698 10.09 29.60 24.41
N HIS A 699 10.46 30.17 23.26
CA HIS A 699 11.43 31.24 23.20
C HIS A 699 10.77 32.57 23.60
N PRO A 700 11.33 33.31 24.57
CA PRO A 700 10.66 34.48 25.16
C PRO A 700 10.44 35.62 24.17
N ASP A 701 11.30 35.75 23.15
CA ASP A 701 11.19 36.83 22.16
C ASP A 701 10.36 36.45 20.92
N VAL A 702 9.97 35.17 20.77
CA VAL A 702 9.21 34.69 19.59
C VAL A 702 7.72 34.80 19.83
N THR A 703 7.06 35.67 19.06
CA THR A 703 5.62 35.94 19.20
C THR A 703 4.78 35.24 18.14
N GLU A 704 5.33 34.99 16.95
CA GLU A 704 4.65 34.34 15.84
C GLU A 704 5.60 33.38 15.10
N ILE A 705 5.13 32.18 14.79
CA ILE A 705 5.86 31.18 14.01
C ILE A 705 5.02 30.78 12.80
N ILE A 706 5.62 30.84 11.61
CA ILE A 706 4.98 30.45 10.35
C ILE A 706 5.68 29.20 9.80
N CYS A 707 5.03 28.05 9.93
CA CYS A 707 5.50 26.79 9.39
C CYS A 707 5.19 26.71 7.89
N LEU A 708 6.22 26.57 7.07
CA LEU A 708 6.13 26.43 5.62
C LEU A 708 6.20 24.94 5.25
N ASN A 709 5.05 24.33 4.98
CA ASN A 709 4.88 22.88 4.79
C ASN A 709 4.61 22.50 3.32
N ARG A 710 5.14 21.36 2.85
CA ARG A 710 4.95 20.92 1.44
C ARG A 710 3.52 20.46 1.12
N ALA A 711 2.88 19.77 2.05
CA ALA A 711 1.54 19.23 1.89
C ALA A 711 0.48 20.17 2.49
N ALA A 712 -0.77 20.05 2.02
CA ALA A 712 -1.91 20.61 2.73
C ALA A 712 -2.10 19.92 4.10
N GLY A 713 -2.75 20.59 5.06
CA GLY A 713 -2.91 20.05 6.42
C GLY A 713 -1.63 20.15 7.26
N GLY A 714 -0.95 21.30 7.19
CA GLY A 714 0.33 21.51 7.89
C GLY A 714 0.23 21.34 9.41
N LYS A 715 -0.92 21.70 10.00
CA LYS A 715 -1.16 21.53 11.44
C LYS A 715 -1.25 20.05 11.81
N GLU A 716 -2.07 19.28 11.10
CA GLU A 716 -2.26 17.85 11.34
C GLU A 716 -0.94 17.09 11.16
N ALA A 717 -0.16 17.43 10.13
CA ALA A 717 1.16 16.87 9.91
C ALA A 717 2.15 17.21 11.05
N GLN A 718 2.03 18.42 11.62
CA GLN A 718 2.82 18.85 12.76
C GLN A 718 2.41 18.15 14.06
N ASP A 719 1.12 17.99 14.31
CA ASP A 719 0.57 17.27 15.47
C ASP A 719 1.04 15.80 15.44
N ALA A 720 1.02 15.18 14.26
CA ALA A 720 1.57 13.84 14.04
C ALA A 720 3.08 13.78 14.25
N ALA A 721 3.84 14.80 13.83
CA ALA A 721 5.29 14.88 14.05
C ALA A 721 5.63 14.99 15.54
N PHE A 722 4.93 15.85 16.29
CA PHE A 722 5.09 15.96 17.74
C PHE A 722 4.78 14.63 18.44
N SER A 723 3.70 13.97 18.04
CA SER A 723 3.31 12.66 18.57
C SER A 723 4.38 11.59 18.33
N ARG A 724 4.90 11.48 17.10
CA ARG A 724 6.00 10.56 16.75
C ARG A 724 7.27 10.85 17.55
N SER A 725 7.61 12.12 17.72
CA SER A 725 8.77 12.57 18.49
C SER A 725 8.51 12.57 20.01
N LYS A 726 7.36 12.08 20.50
CA LYS A 726 6.98 12.08 21.92
C LYS A 726 7.08 13.48 22.58
N LEU A 727 6.98 14.55 21.82
CA LEU A 727 7.04 15.93 22.28
C LEU A 727 5.62 16.45 22.57
N THR A 728 5.43 17.25 23.61
CA THR A 728 4.11 17.78 24.01
C THR A 728 3.90 19.21 23.53
N GLN A 729 2.77 19.45 22.86
CA GLN A 729 2.28 20.77 22.44
C GLN A 729 1.69 21.60 23.59
N GLU A 730 2.36 21.69 24.74
CA GLU A 730 1.93 22.71 25.70
C GLU A 730 2.64 24.02 25.36
N PRO A 731 1.98 24.99 24.71
CA PRO A 731 2.53 26.33 24.58
C PRO A 731 2.70 26.88 25.99
N LEU A 732 3.94 27.02 26.41
CA LEU A 732 4.29 27.83 27.56
C LEU A 732 4.31 29.30 27.10
N GLY A 733 3.16 29.86 26.71
CA GLY A 733 3.06 31.28 26.33
C GLY A 733 2.01 31.63 25.27
N ASP A 734 2.04 32.89 24.84
CA ASP A 734 1.11 33.52 23.87
C ASP A 734 1.57 33.39 22.40
N THR A 735 2.59 32.57 22.11
CA THR A 735 3.17 32.42 20.76
C THR A 735 2.18 31.80 19.78
N VAL A 736 1.91 32.49 18.67
CA VAL A 736 0.98 32.04 17.63
C VAL A 736 1.70 31.19 16.60
N VAL A 737 1.22 29.97 16.34
CA VAL A 737 1.77 29.09 15.28
C VAL A 737 0.77 28.99 14.13
N SER A 738 1.23 29.27 12.91
CA SER A 738 0.45 29.17 11.67
C SER A 738 1.15 28.27 10.64
N HIS A 739 0.38 27.77 9.67
CA HIS A 739 0.87 26.82 8.68
C HIS A 739 0.48 27.25 7.27
N PHE A 740 1.48 27.44 6.40
CA PHE A 740 1.27 27.71 4.98
C PHE A 740 1.78 26.55 4.13
N LYS A 741 0.97 26.14 3.14
CA LYS A 741 1.41 25.22 2.11
C LYS A 741 2.36 25.95 1.16
N VAL A 742 3.56 25.40 0.95
CA VAL A 742 4.56 25.93 0.03
C VAL A 742 5.05 24.88 -0.96
N ASP A 743 5.43 25.34 -2.14
CA ASP A 743 6.20 24.60 -3.13
C ASP A 743 7.49 25.38 -3.43
N LEU A 744 8.64 24.85 -3.00
CA LEU A 744 9.94 25.51 -3.17
C LEU A 744 10.40 25.57 -4.63
N SER A 745 9.77 24.82 -5.54
CA SER A 745 10.07 24.88 -6.97
C SER A 745 9.36 26.04 -7.68
N ASP A 746 8.31 26.58 -7.07
CA ASP A 746 7.55 27.71 -7.60
C ASP A 746 8.18 29.06 -7.26
N ASN A 747 8.11 30.01 -8.19
CA ASN A 747 8.75 31.33 -8.05
C ASN A 747 8.24 32.15 -6.87
N PHE A 748 6.99 31.95 -6.45
CA PHE A 748 6.37 32.59 -5.29
C PHE A 748 6.09 31.57 -4.18
N LEU A 749 6.88 30.50 -4.13
CA LEU A 749 6.79 29.42 -3.16
C LEU A 749 5.42 28.72 -3.17
N GLY A 750 4.62 28.82 -4.24
CA GLY A 750 3.26 28.30 -4.31
C GLY A 750 2.26 28.99 -3.37
N LEU A 751 2.63 30.15 -2.83
CA LEU A 751 1.81 30.92 -1.89
C LEU A 751 0.82 31.81 -2.63
N THR A 752 -0.32 32.06 -2.00
CA THR A 752 -1.21 33.13 -2.46
C THR A 752 -0.53 34.50 -2.32
N PRO A 753 -0.88 35.52 -3.13
CA PRO A 753 -0.32 36.86 -3.01
C PRO A 753 -0.42 37.44 -1.58
N ILE A 754 -1.50 37.12 -0.87
CA ILE A 754 -1.72 37.55 0.52
C ILE A 754 -0.74 36.88 1.48
N GLN A 755 -0.54 35.56 1.35
CA GLN A 755 0.42 34.84 2.20
C GLN A 755 1.87 35.27 1.91
N TYR A 756 2.24 35.43 0.64
CA TYR A 756 3.57 35.90 0.27
C TYR A 756 3.84 37.31 0.83
N ALA A 757 2.89 38.24 0.68
CA ALA A 757 2.98 39.57 1.26
C ALA A 757 3.01 39.55 2.81
N THR A 758 2.34 38.57 3.43
CA THR A 758 2.41 38.37 4.88
C THR A 758 3.83 38.00 5.31
N LEU A 759 4.50 37.10 4.59
CA LEU A 759 5.90 36.76 4.87
C LEU A 759 6.81 38.00 4.72
N GLN A 760 6.68 38.74 3.62
CA GLN A 760 7.47 39.96 3.36
C GLN A 760 7.31 41.05 4.43
N ARG A 761 6.15 41.14 5.09
CA ARG A 761 5.86 42.20 6.07
C ARG A 761 6.14 41.81 7.51
N LYS A 762 6.12 40.52 7.83
CA LYS A 762 6.19 40.05 9.20
C LYS A 762 7.48 39.34 9.56
N VAL A 763 8.03 38.52 8.67
CA VAL A 763 9.09 37.58 9.05
C VAL A 763 10.41 38.28 9.28
N ASP A 764 11.01 38.02 10.45
CA ASP A 764 12.32 38.52 10.86
C ASP A 764 13.43 37.54 10.55
N VAL A 765 13.18 36.26 10.81
CA VAL A 765 14.16 35.18 10.59
C VAL A 765 13.47 34.03 9.87
N LEU A 766 14.07 33.58 8.77
CA LEU A 766 13.65 32.43 8.00
C LEU A 766 14.64 31.29 8.22
N ILE A 767 14.20 30.22 8.90
CA ILE A 767 14.98 29.00 9.08
C ILE A 767 14.69 28.05 7.91
N HIS A 768 15.68 27.85 7.05
CA HIS A 768 15.57 26.92 5.94
C HIS A 768 16.18 25.56 6.30
N ASN A 769 15.34 24.64 6.78
CA ASN A 769 15.73 23.29 7.21
C ASN A 769 15.25 22.17 6.25
N ALA A 770 14.19 22.41 5.47
CA ALA A 770 13.65 21.41 4.54
C ALA A 770 14.68 20.98 3.48
N TRP A 771 15.13 19.72 3.52
CA TRP A 771 15.99 19.13 2.50
C TRP A 771 15.72 17.63 2.35
N GLN A 772 15.84 17.09 1.14
CA GLN A 772 15.83 15.64 0.92
C GLN A 772 17.22 15.07 1.24
N LEU A 773 17.30 14.07 2.13
CA LEU A 773 18.55 13.38 2.43
C LEU A 773 18.67 12.14 1.54
N ASP A 774 19.46 12.24 0.47
CA ASP A 774 19.70 11.14 -0.47
C ASP A 774 21.12 11.24 -1.03
N PHE A 775 22.00 10.33 -0.60
CA PHE A 775 23.42 10.33 -0.99
C PHE A 775 23.67 9.71 -2.37
N LEU A 776 22.66 9.11 -3.00
CA LEU A 776 22.79 8.41 -4.28
C LEU A 776 22.46 9.29 -5.50
N ARG A 777 21.89 10.48 -5.26
CA ARG A 777 21.52 11.44 -6.30
C ARG A 777 22.68 12.36 -6.70
N THR A 778 22.65 12.87 -7.93
CA THR A 778 23.54 13.95 -8.41
C THR A 778 23.08 15.32 -7.97
N VAL A 779 23.95 16.32 -8.07
CA VAL A 779 23.64 17.71 -7.72
C VAL A 779 22.46 18.28 -8.53
N LYS A 780 22.34 17.94 -9.81
CA LYS A 780 21.23 18.36 -10.69
C LYS A 780 19.86 17.88 -10.19
N ALA A 781 19.78 16.68 -9.61
CA ALA A 781 18.52 16.17 -9.06
C ALA A 781 17.99 17.01 -7.88
N PHE A 782 18.84 17.83 -7.24
CA PHE A 782 18.44 18.77 -6.18
C PHE A 782 18.08 20.16 -6.72
N GLU A 783 18.29 20.42 -8.02
CA GLU A 783 18.17 21.75 -8.62
C GLU A 783 16.76 22.32 -8.46
N LYS A 784 15.75 21.65 -9.04
CA LYS A 784 14.39 22.20 -9.19
C LYS A 784 13.71 22.55 -7.88
N THR A 785 13.92 21.76 -6.82
CA THR A 785 13.22 21.96 -5.53
C THR A 785 14.10 22.62 -4.48
N HIS A 786 15.36 22.22 -4.35
CA HIS A 786 16.19 22.64 -3.22
C HIS A 786 17.08 23.83 -3.57
N ILE A 787 17.85 23.74 -4.65
CA ILE A 787 18.75 24.84 -5.05
C ILE A 787 17.93 26.05 -5.53
N ALA A 788 16.92 25.82 -6.39
CA ALA A 788 15.97 26.85 -6.78
C ALA A 788 15.22 27.41 -5.56
N GLY A 789 14.83 26.54 -4.62
CA GLY A 789 14.18 26.94 -3.38
C GLY A 789 15.00 27.94 -2.58
N VAL A 790 16.31 27.73 -2.43
CA VAL A 790 17.20 28.71 -1.76
C VAL A 790 17.18 30.05 -2.49
N ARG A 791 17.23 30.04 -3.83
CA ARG A 791 17.09 31.27 -4.61
C ARG A 791 15.74 31.96 -4.38
N ARG A 792 14.62 31.23 -4.33
CA ARG A 792 13.30 31.83 -4.07
C ARG A 792 13.17 32.40 -2.67
N LEU A 793 13.83 31.79 -1.68
CA LEU A 793 13.90 32.34 -0.33
C LEU A 793 14.78 33.60 -0.26
N VAL A 794 15.85 33.66 -1.06
CA VAL A 794 16.62 34.90 -1.26
C VAL A 794 15.75 35.98 -1.91
N ASP A 795 14.97 35.65 -2.93
CA ASP A 795 14.04 36.60 -3.58
C ASP A 795 13.01 37.15 -2.58
N LEU A 796 12.47 36.28 -1.71
CA LEU A 796 11.56 36.68 -0.63
C LEU A 796 12.26 37.59 0.40
N ALA A 797 13.49 37.27 0.80
CA ALA A 797 14.27 38.07 1.74
C ALA A 797 14.62 39.46 1.20
N ALA A 798 15.10 39.52 -0.04
CA ALA A 798 15.47 40.78 -0.69
C ALA A 798 14.27 41.70 -0.91
N SER A 799 13.07 41.13 -1.08
CA SER A 799 11.81 41.88 -1.26
C SER A 799 11.03 42.10 0.03
N SER A 800 11.61 41.76 1.18
CA SER A 800 10.98 41.96 2.49
C SER A 800 10.97 43.44 2.90
N HIS A 801 9.90 43.86 3.56
CA HIS A 801 9.81 45.16 4.24
C HIS A 801 10.51 45.14 5.61
N ARG A 802 10.94 43.95 6.04
CA ARG A 802 11.77 43.71 7.23
C ARG A 802 13.20 43.43 6.82
N ASP A 803 14.14 43.63 7.74
CA ASP A 803 15.50 43.08 7.62
C ASP A 803 15.45 41.56 7.87
N MET A 804 14.83 40.81 6.93
CA MET A 804 14.61 39.37 7.03
C MET A 804 15.92 38.62 6.80
N ARG A 805 16.29 37.78 7.77
CA ARG A 805 17.56 37.05 7.77
C ARG A 805 17.34 35.56 7.54
N ILE A 806 18.23 34.91 6.81
CA ILE A 806 18.11 33.48 6.50
C ILE A 806 19.06 32.67 7.39
N VAL A 807 18.53 31.72 8.17
CA VAL A 807 19.33 30.68 8.84
C VAL A 807 19.21 29.40 8.02
N PHE A 808 20.26 29.05 7.29
CA PHE A 808 20.29 27.88 6.43
C PHE A 808 20.94 26.70 7.15
N ILE A 809 20.16 25.62 7.32
CA ILE A 809 20.69 24.36 7.85
C ILE A 809 21.40 23.63 6.71
N SER A 810 22.73 23.73 6.70
CA SER A 810 23.64 23.03 5.80
C SER A 810 24.19 21.75 6.45
N SER A 811 25.20 21.14 5.84
CA SER A 811 25.80 19.88 6.29
C SER A 811 27.32 19.98 6.29
N ILE A 812 27.99 19.28 7.22
CA ILE A 812 29.45 19.09 7.16
C ILE A 812 29.89 18.37 5.87
N GLY A 813 28.97 17.73 5.13
CA GLY A 813 29.23 17.19 3.80
C GLY A 813 29.75 18.22 2.80
N THR A 814 29.42 19.51 2.96
CA THR A 814 29.91 20.58 2.05
C THR A 814 31.41 20.81 2.12
N ILE A 815 32.06 20.25 3.14
CA ILE A 815 33.51 20.32 3.38
C ILE A 815 34.17 18.95 3.53
N GLY A 816 33.39 17.87 3.48
CA GLY A 816 33.83 16.50 3.78
C GLY A 816 34.79 15.87 2.75
N GLY A 817 35.00 16.48 1.59
CA GLY A 817 36.00 16.07 0.60
C GLY A 817 37.35 16.76 0.78
N THR A 818 37.50 17.64 1.77
CA THR A 818 38.74 18.41 1.98
C THR A 818 39.85 17.50 2.53
N ASP A 819 40.97 17.43 1.81
CA ASP A 819 42.12 16.63 2.22
C ASP A 819 42.72 17.21 3.54
N PRO A 820 42.87 16.41 4.60
CA PRO A 820 43.48 16.87 5.86
C PRO A 820 44.93 17.36 5.68
N LYS A 821 45.64 16.94 4.62
CA LYS A 821 46.97 17.49 4.25
C LYS A 821 46.89 18.92 3.73
N VAL A 822 45.74 19.32 3.17
CA VAL A 822 45.47 20.69 2.71
C VAL A 822 44.96 21.55 3.86
N MET A 823 44.09 21.01 4.70
CA MET A 823 43.52 21.72 5.84
C MET A 823 43.19 20.73 6.96
N GLN A 824 43.98 20.77 8.05
CA GLN A 824 43.83 19.84 9.17
C GLN A 824 42.54 20.08 9.98
N ALA A 825 42.17 21.34 10.15
CA ALA A 825 40.94 21.77 10.82
C ALA A 825 40.22 22.79 9.95
N VAL A 826 38.98 22.47 9.54
CA VAL A 826 38.17 23.35 8.71
C VAL A 826 37.52 24.43 9.59
N PRO A 827 37.78 25.73 9.35
CA PRO A 827 37.27 26.81 10.19
C PRO A 827 35.81 27.15 9.89
N GLU A 828 35.16 27.84 10.83
CA GLU A 828 33.77 28.32 10.74
C GLU A 828 33.65 29.59 9.88
N GLU A 829 34.10 29.49 8.65
CA GLU A 829 34.20 30.60 7.69
C GLU A 829 33.74 30.17 6.28
N ILE A 830 33.52 31.17 5.42
CA ILE A 830 33.34 30.92 3.99
C ILE A 830 34.68 30.60 3.38
N LEU A 831 34.78 29.39 2.84
CA LEU A 831 36.03 28.90 2.32
C LEU A 831 36.07 29.02 0.79
N GLY A 832 37.24 29.43 0.30
CA GLY A 832 37.54 29.56 -1.12
C GLY A 832 37.68 28.20 -1.82
N PRO A 833 38.23 28.16 -3.05
CA PRO A 833 38.25 26.96 -3.91
C PRO A 833 39.08 25.78 -3.37
N LYS A 834 39.76 25.94 -2.22
CA LYS A 834 40.56 24.88 -1.57
C LYS A 834 39.70 23.86 -0.81
N VAL A 835 38.42 24.13 -0.64
CA VAL A 835 37.47 23.23 0.05
C VAL A 835 36.66 22.47 -0.96
N VAL A 836 36.60 21.16 -0.75
CA VAL A 836 35.96 20.23 -1.67
C VAL A 836 34.76 19.61 -0.95
N PRO A 837 33.53 19.75 -1.48
CA PRO A 837 32.39 19.03 -0.93
C PRO A 837 32.58 17.52 -1.10
N GLY A 838 31.93 16.72 -0.25
CA GLY A 838 31.89 15.28 -0.42
C GLY A 838 31.38 14.90 -1.82
N GLY A 839 31.84 13.77 -2.36
CA GLY A 839 31.58 13.37 -3.74
C GLY A 839 30.13 13.03 -4.10
N ASN A 840 29.18 13.11 -3.17
CA ASN A 840 27.77 12.85 -3.40
C ASN A 840 26.97 14.14 -3.72
N GLY A 841 25.89 14.01 -4.50
CA GLY A 841 25.08 15.16 -4.92
C GLY A 841 24.37 15.90 -3.79
N TYR A 842 24.06 15.23 -2.67
CA TYR A 842 23.55 15.91 -1.48
C TYR A 842 24.54 16.96 -0.95
N SER A 843 25.80 16.56 -0.75
CA SER A 843 26.88 17.43 -0.28
C SER A 843 27.15 18.57 -1.26
N GLN A 844 27.18 18.26 -2.55
CA GLN A 844 27.35 19.24 -3.63
C GLN A 844 26.18 20.24 -3.68
N SER A 845 24.93 19.78 -3.52
CA SER A 845 23.74 20.65 -3.56
C SER A 845 23.73 21.66 -2.42
N LYS A 846 24.07 21.22 -1.20
CA LYS A 846 24.22 22.10 -0.03
C LYS A 846 25.35 23.10 -0.26
N TYR A 847 26.47 22.67 -0.83
CA TYR A 847 27.59 23.55 -1.17
C TYR A 847 27.19 24.63 -2.20
N VAL A 848 26.50 24.25 -3.28
CA VAL A 848 25.96 25.21 -4.27
C VAL A 848 25.05 26.23 -3.58
N SER A 849 24.17 25.78 -2.68
CA SER A 849 23.29 26.68 -1.93
C SER A 849 24.03 27.60 -0.95
N GLU A 850 25.10 27.13 -0.30
CA GLU A 850 25.98 27.99 0.49
C GLU A 850 26.55 29.12 -0.40
N LYS A 851 26.98 28.79 -1.62
CA LYS A 851 27.52 29.79 -2.57
C LYS A 851 26.47 30.77 -3.09
N ILE A 852 25.22 30.33 -3.30
CA ILE A 852 24.11 31.24 -3.63
C ILE A 852 23.89 32.24 -2.50
N LEU A 853 23.92 31.81 -1.23
CA LEU A 853 23.77 32.71 -0.08
C LEU A 853 24.95 33.67 0.08
N VAL A 854 26.17 33.22 -0.21
CA VAL A 854 27.36 34.09 -0.26
C VAL A 854 27.17 35.22 -1.28
N GLU A 855 26.73 34.89 -2.49
CA GLU A 855 26.53 35.87 -3.55
C GLU A 855 25.31 36.76 -3.28
N ALA A 856 24.24 36.22 -2.71
CA ALA A 856 23.07 36.98 -2.26
C ALA A 856 23.41 37.98 -1.15
N ALA A 857 24.31 37.63 -0.22
CA ALA A 857 24.80 38.56 0.80
C ALA A 857 25.57 39.73 0.16
N ALA A 858 26.41 39.44 -0.84
CA ALA A 858 27.18 40.46 -1.55
C ALA A 858 26.29 41.40 -2.41
N THR A 859 25.40 40.81 -3.22
CA THR A 859 24.63 41.50 -4.27
C THR A 859 23.25 41.97 -3.80
N SER A 860 22.47 41.10 -3.13
CA SER A 860 21.11 41.41 -2.66
C SER A 860 21.05 41.90 -1.22
N LYS A 861 22.18 41.98 -0.51
CA LYS A 861 22.28 42.36 0.92
C LYS A 861 21.43 41.50 1.86
N VAL A 862 21.13 40.27 1.44
CA VAL A 862 20.39 39.30 2.27
C VAL A 862 21.32 38.72 3.33
N LYS A 863 21.10 39.11 4.58
CA LYS A 863 21.89 38.64 5.72
C LYS A 863 21.59 37.17 6.02
N SER A 864 22.62 36.34 6.14
CA SER A 864 22.43 34.90 6.35
C SER A 864 23.38 34.26 7.37
N ALA A 865 22.96 33.17 7.97
CA ALA A 865 23.79 32.26 8.76
C ALA A 865 23.75 30.86 8.14
N ILE A 866 24.92 30.34 7.77
CA ILE A 866 25.10 28.99 7.26
C ILE A 866 25.52 28.09 8.42
N VAL A 867 24.69 27.10 8.73
CA VAL A 867 24.88 26.20 9.86
C VAL A 867 25.21 24.80 9.33
N ARG A 868 26.48 24.42 9.28
CA ARG A 868 26.89 23.08 8.83
C ARG A 868 26.73 22.09 9.99
N VAL A 869 25.74 21.21 9.89
CA VAL A 869 25.43 20.26 10.96
C VAL A 869 26.09 18.91 10.70
N GLY A 870 26.71 18.35 11.74
CA GLY A 870 27.29 17.01 11.76
C GLY A 870 26.25 15.90 11.92
N GLN A 871 26.67 14.72 12.38
CA GLN A 871 25.75 13.61 12.64
C GLN A 871 24.84 13.95 13.83
N ILE A 872 23.54 14.06 13.56
CA ILE A 872 22.52 14.26 14.59
C ILE A 872 22.17 12.90 15.20
N ALA A 873 22.27 12.79 16.53
CA ALA A 873 21.89 11.61 17.31
C ALA A 873 20.56 11.81 18.05
N GLY A 874 20.10 10.76 18.74
CA GLY A 874 18.92 10.82 19.60
C GLY A 874 19.07 11.79 20.77
N PRO A 875 17.97 12.16 21.43
CA PRO A 875 18.02 13.08 22.56
C PRO A 875 18.75 12.47 23.77
N ILE A 876 19.24 13.34 24.65
CA ILE A 876 19.88 12.98 25.92
C ILE A 876 19.19 13.63 27.12
N GLY A 877 19.51 13.19 28.34
CA GLY A 877 18.91 13.72 29.58
C GLY A 877 17.41 13.42 29.67
N ASP A 878 16.60 14.32 30.26
CA ASP A 878 15.15 14.11 30.37
C ASP A 878 14.38 14.53 29.10
N ALA A 879 15.07 14.95 28.04
CA ALA A 879 14.45 15.36 26.79
C ALA A 879 13.75 14.17 26.12
N LYS A 880 12.51 14.40 25.65
CA LYS A 880 11.74 13.44 24.86
C LYS A 880 12.16 13.53 23.38
N GLY A 881 11.93 12.46 22.62
CA GLY A 881 12.39 12.35 21.23
C GLY A 881 12.93 10.96 20.93
N THR A 882 13.19 10.68 19.65
CA THR A 882 13.78 9.42 19.19
C THR A 882 14.76 9.71 18.05
N TRP A 883 15.83 8.93 17.94
CA TRP A 883 16.65 8.92 16.71
C TRP A 883 15.92 8.10 15.65
N SER A 884 15.72 8.67 14.45
CA SER A 884 15.02 8.00 13.34
C SER A 884 15.59 6.62 13.03
N THR A 885 14.75 5.58 13.06
CA THR A 885 15.13 4.20 12.69
C THR A 885 15.50 4.04 11.21
N THR A 886 15.26 5.07 10.39
CA THR A 886 15.64 5.11 8.98
C THR A 886 17.09 5.52 8.75
N ASP A 887 17.78 6.06 9.76
CA ASP A 887 19.16 6.51 9.63
C ASP A 887 20.13 5.32 9.55
N TRP A 888 21.35 5.57 9.08
CA TRP A 888 22.35 4.52 8.84
C TRP A 888 22.74 3.76 10.11
N PHE A 889 22.95 4.47 11.23
CA PHE A 889 23.41 3.87 12.47
C PHE A 889 22.35 2.96 13.12
N PRO A 890 21.08 3.39 13.27
CA PRO A 890 20.00 2.50 13.74
C PRO A 890 19.79 1.27 12.84
N ARG A 891 19.84 1.43 11.51
CA ARG A 891 19.76 0.31 10.56
C ARG A 891 20.92 -0.67 10.71
N MET A 892 22.13 -0.14 10.91
CA MET A 892 23.32 -0.95 11.17
C MET A 892 23.18 -1.73 12.48
N MET A 893 22.71 -1.10 13.57
CA MET A 893 22.44 -1.79 14.84
C MET A 893 21.37 -2.89 14.68
N ALA A 894 20.30 -2.61 13.94
CA ALA A 894 19.25 -3.58 13.66
C ALA A 894 19.78 -4.81 12.91
N SER A 895 20.51 -4.58 11.82
CA SER A 895 21.13 -5.65 11.05
C SER A 895 22.16 -6.42 11.88
N ALA A 896 22.99 -5.72 12.65
CA ALA A 896 24.00 -6.31 13.54
C ALA A 896 23.36 -7.26 14.57
N LYS A 897 22.20 -6.89 15.12
CA LYS A 897 21.43 -7.77 16.02
C LYS A 897 20.92 -9.02 15.29
N ILE A 898 20.43 -8.87 14.07
CA ILE A 898 19.88 -9.98 13.26
C ILE A 898 20.97 -10.97 12.84
N ILE A 899 22.15 -10.49 12.43
CA ILE A 899 23.28 -11.35 11.99
C ILE A 899 24.19 -11.78 13.15
N ARG A 900 23.94 -11.25 14.36
CA ARG A 900 24.71 -11.53 15.58
C ARG A 900 26.19 -11.19 15.48
N SER A 901 26.49 -10.10 14.78
CA SER A 901 27.83 -9.51 14.73
C SER A 901 27.74 -7.99 14.59
N LEU A 902 28.71 -7.29 15.18
CA LEU A 902 28.82 -5.83 15.18
C LEU A 902 30.23 -5.44 14.70
N PRO A 903 30.39 -4.40 13.85
CA PRO A 903 31.70 -3.97 13.41
C PRO A 903 32.45 -3.22 14.53
N ASP A 904 33.75 -3.47 14.65
CA ASP A 904 34.67 -2.82 15.60
C ASP A 904 35.12 -1.41 15.19
N SER A 905 34.76 -0.99 13.97
CA SER A 905 35.08 0.30 13.36
C SER A 905 33.90 0.80 12.52
N LEU A 906 33.80 2.12 12.36
CA LEU A 906 32.79 2.78 11.52
C LEU A 906 33.39 3.45 10.26
N GLY A 907 34.59 3.01 9.85
CA GLY A 907 35.28 3.59 8.70
C GLY A 907 35.56 5.08 8.91
N ILE A 908 35.14 5.93 7.97
CA ILE A 908 35.27 7.39 8.11
C ILE A 908 34.59 7.96 9.36
N GLY A 909 33.58 7.26 9.90
CA GLY A 909 32.84 7.66 11.10
C GLY A 909 33.44 7.11 12.40
N ASN A 910 34.66 6.57 12.37
CA ASN A 910 35.26 5.93 13.56
C ASN A 910 35.52 6.91 14.70
N ALA A 911 35.64 8.19 14.40
CA ALA A 911 35.68 9.27 15.37
C ALA A 911 34.23 9.70 15.69
N VAL A 912 33.66 9.22 16.80
CA VAL A 912 32.27 9.48 17.17
C VAL A 912 32.14 10.86 17.80
N ASP A 913 31.58 11.80 17.03
CA ASP A 913 31.39 13.21 17.35
C ASP A 913 29.91 13.65 17.20
N TRP A 914 28.99 12.70 17.40
CA TRP A 914 27.58 12.92 17.19
C TRP A 914 27.00 13.93 18.20
N VAL A 915 26.04 14.74 17.72
CA VAL A 915 25.39 15.79 18.51
C VAL A 915 23.94 15.40 18.78
N PRO A 916 23.47 15.33 20.04
CA PRO A 916 22.07 15.06 20.36
C PRO A 916 21.12 16.08 19.72
N VAL A 917 19.98 15.62 19.20
CA VAL A 917 19.01 16.51 18.49
C VAL A 917 18.53 17.69 19.34
N ASN A 918 18.33 17.49 20.66
CA ASN A 918 17.94 18.56 21.58
C ASN A 918 19.06 19.60 21.79
N THR A 919 20.32 19.20 21.65
CA THR A 919 21.47 20.11 21.66
C THR A 919 21.57 20.89 20.35
N VAL A 920 21.42 20.23 19.20
CA VAL A 920 21.40 20.90 17.88
C VAL A 920 20.30 21.96 17.85
N SER A 921 19.11 21.62 18.33
CA SER A 921 17.95 22.51 18.38
C SER A 921 18.19 23.77 19.23
N GLN A 922 18.76 23.60 20.44
CA GLN A 922 19.14 24.73 21.29
C GLN A 922 20.18 25.63 20.61
N VAL A 923 21.24 25.04 20.03
CA VAL A 923 22.31 25.79 19.36
C VAL A 923 21.77 26.57 18.16
N VAL A 924 20.85 25.99 17.36
CA VAL A 924 20.21 26.72 16.26
C VAL A 924 19.35 27.87 16.78
N THR A 925 18.64 27.70 17.89
CA THR A 925 17.89 28.79 18.54
C THR A 925 18.81 29.93 18.99
N ASP A 926 19.96 29.61 19.59
CA ASP A 926 20.97 30.62 19.96
C ASP A 926 21.56 31.32 18.72
N ILE A 927 21.74 30.59 17.61
CA ILE A 927 22.18 31.14 16.31
C ILE A 927 21.10 32.06 15.72
N VAL A 928 19.81 31.74 15.83
CA VAL A 928 18.70 32.61 15.39
C VAL A 928 18.78 33.96 16.11
N ASP A 929 18.98 33.93 17.42
CA ASP A 929 19.15 35.10 18.27
C ASP A 929 20.36 35.95 17.88
N ALA A 930 21.51 35.30 17.71
CA ALA A 930 22.75 35.93 17.27
C ALA A 930 22.61 36.54 15.87
N THR A 931 21.96 35.79 14.97
CA THR A 931 21.71 36.18 13.59
C THR A 931 20.79 37.39 13.56
N LYS A 932 19.83 37.56 14.48
CA LYS A 932 18.96 38.73 14.58
C LYS A 932 19.62 39.96 15.21
N LYS A 933 20.72 39.78 15.95
CA LYS A 933 21.46 40.88 16.62
C LYS A 933 22.70 41.36 15.85
N THR A 934 23.24 40.54 14.94
CA THR A 934 24.48 40.86 14.21
C THR A 934 24.25 41.80 13.02
N GLU A 935 25.27 42.60 12.68
CA GLU A 935 25.33 43.37 11.44
C GLU A 935 26.18 42.70 10.36
N ALA A 936 26.80 41.55 10.67
CA ALA A 936 27.53 40.78 9.67
C ALA A 936 26.60 40.31 8.56
N GLU A 937 27.00 40.49 7.29
CA GLU A 937 26.23 40.05 6.12
C GLU A 937 26.11 38.52 6.08
N LEU A 938 27.13 37.80 6.53
CA LEU A 938 27.14 36.34 6.48
C LEU A 938 27.96 35.74 7.63
N ASN A 939 27.41 34.70 8.27
CA ASN A 939 28.14 33.90 9.26
C ASN A 939 28.11 32.43 8.90
N VAL A 940 29.19 31.72 9.23
CA VAL A 940 29.25 30.27 9.20
C VAL A 940 29.41 29.74 10.62
N PHE A 941 28.74 28.62 10.90
CA PHE A 941 28.76 27.89 12.16
C PHE A 941 28.88 26.40 11.89
N HIS A 942 29.65 25.67 12.68
CA HIS A 942 29.72 24.21 12.67
C HIS A 942 29.06 23.65 13.93
N ILE A 943 28.00 22.87 13.76
CA ILE A 943 27.38 22.12 14.86
C ILE A 943 27.91 20.68 14.80
N ASN A 944 29.04 20.46 15.49
CA ASN A 944 29.69 19.17 15.64
C ASN A 944 30.17 19.01 17.10
N ASN A 945 30.20 17.79 17.65
CA ASN A 945 30.58 17.64 19.06
C ASN A 945 32.09 17.86 19.23
N PRO A 946 32.55 18.82 20.07
CA PRO A 946 33.98 19.02 20.32
C PRO A 946 34.63 17.86 21.08
N HIS A 947 33.83 16.95 21.66
CA HIS A 947 34.29 15.83 22.47
C HIS A 947 34.13 14.51 21.72
N THR A 948 35.11 14.18 20.89
CA THR A 948 35.13 12.96 20.10
C THR A 948 35.59 11.74 20.92
N ILE A 949 35.04 10.56 20.63
CA ILE A 949 35.48 9.27 21.18
C ILE A 949 35.64 8.23 20.05
N PRO A 950 36.70 7.41 20.03
CA PRO A 950 36.80 6.32 19.05
C PRO A 950 35.67 5.30 19.23
N TRP A 951 35.07 4.83 18.12
CA TRP A 951 34.04 3.78 18.18
C TRP A 951 34.54 2.50 18.85
N SER A 952 35.82 2.17 18.67
CA SER A 952 36.45 1.01 19.30
C SER A 952 36.40 1.02 20.84
N GLU A 953 36.24 2.19 21.47
CA GLU A 953 36.04 2.30 22.93
C GLU A 953 34.58 2.03 23.34
N LEU A 954 33.61 2.28 22.45
CA LEU A 954 32.18 2.12 22.69
C LEU A 954 31.68 0.72 22.29
N ALA A 955 32.16 0.20 21.15
CA ALA A 955 31.67 -1.01 20.51
C ALA A 955 31.64 -2.26 21.42
N PRO A 956 32.64 -2.51 22.30
CA PRO A 956 32.61 -3.70 23.16
C PRO A 956 31.49 -3.69 24.20
N GLU A 957 31.09 -2.52 24.71
CA GLU A 957 29.95 -2.42 25.63
C GLU A 957 28.63 -2.43 24.84
N VAL A 958 28.55 -1.73 23.70
CA VAL A 958 27.36 -1.74 22.84
C VAL A 958 27.02 -3.17 22.39
N ALA A 959 28.00 -3.96 21.95
CA ALA A 959 27.81 -5.37 21.59
C ALA A 959 27.25 -6.19 22.77
N ARG A 960 27.75 -5.95 23.99
CA ARG A 960 27.25 -6.61 25.21
C ARG A 960 25.79 -6.26 25.50
N SER A 961 25.40 -5.00 25.29
CA SER A 961 24.02 -4.54 25.47
C SER A 961 23.05 -5.10 24.41
N MET A 962 23.55 -5.50 23.23
CA MET A 962 22.75 -6.13 22.17
C MET A 962 22.49 -7.63 22.41
N GLY A 963 23.40 -8.32 23.12
CA GLY A 963 23.27 -9.75 23.45
C GLY A 963 24.64 -10.41 23.70
N LYS A 964 24.70 -11.41 24.58
CA LYS A 964 25.96 -12.12 24.92
C LYS A 964 26.57 -12.88 23.74
N ASP A 965 25.77 -13.14 22.72
CA ASP A 965 26.09 -13.89 21.50
C ASP A 965 26.45 -12.99 20.30
N VAL A 966 26.44 -11.66 20.46
CA VAL A 966 26.86 -10.73 19.41
C VAL A 966 28.39 -10.64 19.35
N ARG A 967 28.97 -11.04 18.21
CA ARG A 967 30.42 -11.03 17.98
C ARG A 967 30.88 -9.65 17.52
N LEU A 968 31.97 -9.14 18.09
CA LEU A 968 32.66 -7.96 17.56
C LEU A 968 33.69 -8.40 16.51
N ILE A 969 33.57 -7.91 15.28
CA ILE A 969 34.41 -8.29 14.13
C ILE A 969 34.85 -7.07 13.33
N SER A 970 35.82 -7.21 12.42
CA SER A 970 36.25 -6.06 11.61
C SER A 970 35.13 -5.56 10.70
N LEU A 971 35.10 -4.25 10.39
CA LEU A 971 34.10 -3.69 9.46
C LEU A 971 34.07 -4.45 8.11
N LYS A 972 35.23 -4.83 7.58
CA LYS A 972 35.35 -5.58 6.33
C LYS A 972 34.75 -6.99 6.43
N GLU A 973 34.99 -7.70 7.53
CA GLU A 973 34.36 -9.00 7.79
C GLU A 973 32.85 -8.85 7.99
N TRP A 974 32.41 -7.80 8.68
CA TRP A 974 31.00 -7.51 8.90
C TRP A 974 30.26 -7.22 7.60
N ILE A 975 30.85 -6.44 6.69
CA ILE A 975 30.32 -6.21 5.33
C ILE A 975 30.24 -7.52 4.54
N ALA A 976 31.21 -8.43 4.69
CA ALA A 976 31.17 -9.74 4.05
C ALA A 976 30.06 -10.65 4.63
N GLU A 977 29.90 -10.68 5.95
CA GLU A 977 28.80 -11.41 6.61
C GLU A 977 27.44 -10.82 6.22
N LEU A 978 27.34 -9.48 6.13
CA LEU A 978 26.15 -8.78 5.66
C LEU A 978 25.79 -9.20 4.23
N ARG A 979 26.77 -9.23 3.30
CA ARG A 979 26.56 -9.72 1.92
C ARG A 979 26.07 -11.17 1.88
N SER A 980 26.70 -12.05 2.67
CA SER A 980 26.29 -13.47 2.75
C SER A 980 24.86 -13.59 3.28
N ALA A 981 24.53 -12.83 4.32
CA ALA A 981 23.20 -12.86 4.92
C ALA A 981 22.11 -12.30 3.99
N ILE A 982 22.41 -11.29 3.17
CA ILE A 982 21.51 -10.81 2.10
C ILE A 982 21.26 -11.91 1.06
N GLN A 983 22.30 -12.65 0.67
CA GLN A 983 22.20 -13.75 -0.28
C GLN A 983 21.41 -14.94 0.27
N GLU A 984 21.61 -15.30 1.54
CA GLU A 984 20.97 -16.45 2.19
C GLU A 984 19.52 -16.19 2.59
N LYS A 985 19.22 -14.99 3.11
CA LYS A 985 17.89 -14.66 3.66
C LYS A 985 16.97 -13.99 2.65
N GLY A 986 17.51 -13.56 1.50
CA GLY A 986 16.79 -12.78 0.49
C GLY A 986 16.87 -11.27 0.75
N ALA A 987 16.71 -10.49 -0.32
CA ALA A 987 16.74 -9.03 -0.29
C ALA A 987 15.58 -8.45 0.53
N GLY A 988 15.85 -7.39 1.30
CA GLY A 988 14.87 -6.68 2.14
C GLY A 988 14.75 -7.20 3.57
N VAL A 989 15.51 -8.23 3.96
CA VAL A 989 15.51 -8.78 5.34
C VAL A 989 16.35 -7.94 6.30
N LEU A 990 17.45 -7.36 5.83
CA LEU A 990 18.37 -6.60 6.67
C LEU A 990 18.16 -5.09 6.45
N PRO A 991 17.79 -4.31 7.48
CA PRO A 991 17.49 -2.88 7.33
C PRO A 991 18.60 -2.04 6.70
N VAL A 992 19.85 -2.47 6.82
CA VAL A 992 21.04 -1.76 6.32
C VAL A 992 21.38 -2.09 4.85
N GLU A 993 20.71 -3.04 4.21
CA GLU A 993 21.05 -3.56 2.87
C GLU A 993 21.16 -2.46 1.80
N GLY A 994 20.20 -1.52 1.76
CA GLY A 994 20.22 -0.42 0.79
C GLY A 994 21.40 0.55 0.96
N LEU A 995 22.14 0.47 2.07
CA LEU A 995 23.33 1.27 2.34
C LEU A 995 24.64 0.50 2.09
N LEU A 996 24.57 -0.76 1.64
CA LEU A 996 25.75 -1.59 1.42
C LEU A 996 26.80 -0.95 0.48
N PRO A 997 26.45 -0.36 -0.69
CA PRO A 997 27.45 0.32 -1.53
C PRO A 997 28.15 1.49 -0.83
N TRP A 998 27.41 2.21 0.03
CA TRP A 998 27.98 3.30 0.82
C TRP A 998 28.88 2.77 1.95
N LEU A 999 28.47 1.72 2.66
CA LEU A 999 29.28 1.06 3.69
C LEU A 999 30.61 0.53 3.14
N GLU A 1000 30.58 -0.01 1.92
CA GLU A 1000 31.77 -0.42 1.18
C GLU A 1000 32.66 0.78 0.86
N GLY A 1001 32.06 1.88 0.39
CA GLY A 1001 32.77 3.12 0.10
C GLY A 1001 33.47 3.72 1.32
N ILE A 1002 32.86 3.70 2.51
CA ILE A 1002 33.48 4.26 3.72
C ILE A 1002 34.53 3.33 4.36
N CYS A 1003 34.57 2.06 3.97
CA CYS A 1003 35.54 1.10 4.48
C CYS A 1003 36.97 1.39 3.95
N ASP A 1004 37.08 2.00 2.77
CA ASP A 1004 38.35 2.19 2.05
C ASP A 1004 38.89 3.63 2.10
N VAL A 1005 38.21 4.55 2.80
CA VAL A 1005 38.56 5.98 2.85
C VAL A 1005 39.42 6.29 4.08
N GLY A 1006 40.47 7.10 3.88
CA GLY A 1006 41.38 7.55 4.94
C GLY A 1006 40.79 8.61 5.88
N GLU A 1007 41.62 9.17 6.76
CA GLU A 1007 41.22 10.20 7.73
C GLU A 1007 40.61 11.44 7.05
N THR A 1008 39.59 12.02 7.68
CA THR A 1008 38.97 13.30 7.27
C THR A 1008 39.55 14.48 8.05
N ALA A 1009 39.51 15.68 7.48
CA ALA A 1009 39.83 16.90 8.21
C ALA A 1009 38.89 17.08 9.43
N THR A 1010 39.44 17.57 10.53
CA THR A 1010 38.66 17.92 11.73
C THR A 1010 37.88 19.21 11.51
N LEU A 1011 36.86 19.47 12.32
CA LEU A 1011 36.05 20.69 12.25
C LEU A 1011 36.35 21.59 13.44
N ALA A 1012 36.71 22.85 13.18
CA ALA A 1012 36.74 23.84 14.24
C ALA A 1012 35.29 24.19 14.63
N VAL A 1013 35.05 24.33 15.92
CA VAL A 1013 33.74 24.67 16.50
C VAL A 1013 33.83 25.80 17.53
N ASP A 1014 35.00 26.45 17.66
CA ASP A 1014 35.28 27.45 18.70
C ASP A 1014 34.31 28.64 18.67
N LYS A 1015 33.92 29.10 17.48
CA LYS A 1015 32.96 30.19 17.30
C LYS A 1015 31.55 29.75 17.70
N THR A 1016 31.11 28.56 17.27
CA THR A 1016 29.80 28.04 17.69
C THR A 1016 29.75 27.76 19.19
N VAL A 1017 30.80 27.19 19.79
CA VAL A 1017 30.87 26.94 21.23
C VAL A 1017 30.91 28.25 22.03
N SER A 1018 31.63 29.27 21.53
CA SER A 1018 31.65 30.59 22.17
C SER A 1018 30.29 31.28 22.12
N LEU A 1019 29.53 31.07 21.04
CA LEU A 1019 28.18 31.59 20.90
C LEU A 1019 27.17 30.81 21.76
N SER A 1020 27.22 29.49 21.69
CA SER A 1020 26.33 28.57 22.39
C SER A 1020 27.17 27.52 23.14
N PRO A 1021 27.45 27.74 24.43
CA PRO A 1021 28.14 26.77 25.28
C PRO A 1021 27.38 25.43 25.38
N ALA A 1022 26.10 25.40 25.00
CA ALA A 1022 25.28 24.19 24.94
C ALA A 1022 25.88 23.13 24.02
N LEU A 1023 26.65 23.50 22.99
CA LEU A 1023 27.30 22.54 22.08
C LEU A 1023 28.35 21.67 22.81
N ALA A 1024 29.10 22.24 23.75
CA ALA A 1024 30.14 21.52 24.51
C ALA A 1024 29.60 20.82 25.77
N ALA A 1025 28.46 21.28 26.31
CA ALA A 1025 27.91 20.82 27.59
C ALA A 1025 27.68 19.30 27.70
N PRO A 1026 27.22 18.56 26.66
CA PRO A 1026 26.98 17.12 26.76
C PRO A 1026 28.24 16.29 27.06
N GLY A 1027 29.43 16.75 26.66
CA GLY A 1027 30.63 15.92 26.66
C GLY A 1027 30.65 14.87 25.54
N ARG A 1028 31.53 13.87 25.68
CA ARG A 1028 31.66 12.76 24.71
C ARG A 1028 30.44 11.84 24.73
N VAL A 1029 30.12 11.23 23.59
CA VAL A 1029 29.09 10.18 23.49
C VAL A 1029 29.42 9.04 24.46
N GLN A 1030 28.41 8.56 25.18
CA GLN A 1030 28.55 7.53 26.21
C GLN A 1030 27.66 6.33 25.90
N VAL A 1031 28.07 5.15 26.36
CA VAL A 1031 27.30 3.91 26.15
C VAL A 1031 25.85 4.01 26.67
N PRO A 1032 25.56 4.58 27.87
CA PRO A 1032 24.18 4.72 28.33
C PRO A 1032 23.28 5.52 27.38
N TRP A 1033 23.84 6.43 26.59
CA TRP A 1033 23.07 7.16 25.57
C TRP A 1033 22.74 6.25 24.39
N ILE A 1034 23.72 5.47 23.91
CA ILE A 1034 23.51 4.49 22.83
C ILE A 1034 22.49 3.43 23.24
N GLU A 1035 22.59 2.91 24.47
CA GLU A 1035 21.63 1.94 25.02
C GLU A 1035 20.22 2.51 25.05
N ARG A 1036 20.06 3.75 25.52
CA ARG A 1036 18.78 4.45 25.50
C ARG A 1036 18.24 4.59 24.07
N TRP A 1037 19.07 5.01 23.12
CA TRP A 1037 18.65 5.15 21.72
C TRP A 1037 18.24 3.80 21.12
N MET A 1038 18.96 2.72 21.44
CA MET A 1038 18.60 1.35 21.04
C MET A 1038 17.25 0.88 21.60
N GLN A 1039 16.93 1.23 22.84
CA GLN A 1039 15.62 0.91 23.44
C GLN A 1039 14.47 1.57 22.68
N ASP A 1040 14.67 2.80 22.19
CA ASP A 1040 13.66 3.51 21.38
C ASP A 1040 13.47 2.90 19.99
N TRP A 1041 14.43 2.13 19.47
CA TRP A 1041 14.36 1.49 18.15
C TRP A 1041 13.62 0.14 18.15
N VAL A 1042 13.11 -0.32 19.30
CA VAL A 1042 12.49 -1.64 19.48
C VAL A 1042 13.41 -2.76 18.97
N LEU A 1043 14.71 -2.62 19.24
CA LEU A 1043 15.71 -3.62 18.86
C LEU A 1043 15.66 -4.85 19.74
#